data_AF-A0A7K1H0Y1-F1
#
_entry.id   AF-A0A7K1H0Y1-F1
#
_cell.length_a   1.000
_cell.length_b   1.000
_cell.length_c   1.000
_cell.angle_alpha   90.00
_cell.angle_beta   90.00
_cell.angle_gamma   90.00
#
_symmetry.space_group_name_H-M   'P 1'
#
loop_
_entity.id
_entity.type
_entity.pdbx_description
1 polymer ?
#
loop_
_entity_poly.entity_id
_entity_poly.type
_entity_poly.pdbx_seq_one_letter_code
_entity_poly.pdbx_strand_id
1 'polypeptide(L)'
;MTPSRRRLAVLAAATAVALVGGSAGTAFADPPADAPEQIRNGDFSDGSSPWFSYGTDSLGVVDGQLCATVAGGLANPWDAGIGHDALPLIAGAEYTLGFDVTATPGGSVAAVLQLGSEPYTGYYSVTAAATPTQQRIERTFVAPTDDDRAQLIFQVGGAAEAQTVCLDNISLRGGNPPEPYVPDTGPRVRVNQVGYLPGGPKNATVVTDATEALPWKLHSASGAVLASGTTTVRGVDEASAQHVHTVDFSSYRTPGQGLTLAVDGEVSHPFDISGTIYDQLRSDALQFFYIQRSGIAIDGDLVGEEYARPAGHLDVAPNQGDTNVPCAAGACDYRLDVRGGWYDAGDHGKYVVNGGIATYQLLSAFERTKNAPTGEFGANLGDGTLRLPERDNGVPDILDEARWELEFLMRMQVPAGKPLAGMAHHKIHDRNWTGLPMRPEDDPEPRELHPPSTAATLNLAAVTAQCARLFAPYDKEFAQRCGSAAKTAYAAAKANPARYAPSSGNGGGPYDDTNVTDEFYWAAVELYLTTGAATYLTDLTASPHHTGDVFDVRGFGWQSVAALGRLDLATVPNGLPAADLARVRASVTTAADGYLAEIGRQAYGLPMPGDPGSYFWGGNGAILNNAVVLATAFDLTGDEKYRDGAVQTMDYILGRNALNISYVTGWGEHAAENQHSRIFGYQLDPSMPKPPAGSIAGGPNAALQDPFVEQLLEGCAPMFCFVDDIASYSTNEVAINWNSALAWVASFVADQGDSAAVPAPTCTVSYTNYGSWEGGTGFTAQVNIRNTGTAPVNGWTARFAFTGDAKVRDAWMADVTQSGATVTAKGESYNSRINPGSSVMFGFNATTGSGANPAPNLVTVNGAACTVS
;
A
#
# COMPACT_ATOMS: atom_id res chain seq x y z
N MET A 1 22.71 2.53 -59.19
CA MET A 1 22.64 1.67 -60.38
C MET A 1 21.29 0.95 -60.36
N THR A 2 20.32 1.43 -61.13
CA THR A 2 19.18 0.62 -61.62
C THR A 2 19.59 0.08 -62.99
N PRO A 3 19.19 -1.16 -63.34
CA PRO A 3 17.97 -1.35 -64.14
C PRO A 3 17.29 -2.70 -63.74
N SER A 4 16.17 -3.23 -64.24
CA SER A 4 15.24 -2.90 -65.32
C SER A 4 14.03 -3.84 -65.17
N ARG A 5 12.82 -3.33 -65.44
CA ARG A 5 11.60 -4.10 -65.71
C ARG A 5 11.69 -4.84 -67.05
N ARG A 6 11.01 -6.00 -67.20
CA ARG A 6 10.29 -6.32 -68.45
C ARG A 6 9.15 -7.32 -68.24
N ARG A 7 7.99 -6.94 -68.78
CA ARG A 7 6.74 -7.68 -68.98
C ARG A 7 6.87 -8.66 -70.15
N LEU A 8 6.08 -9.74 -70.19
CA LEU A 8 5.20 -10.06 -71.34
C LEU A 8 4.22 -11.20 -71.04
N ALA A 9 3.03 -11.07 -71.62
CA ALA A 9 1.84 -11.92 -71.49
C ALA A 9 1.71 -12.93 -72.65
N VAL A 10 0.75 -13.88 -72.54
CA VAL A 10 -0.14 -14.54 -73.56
C VAL A 10 -0.71 -15.82 -72.88
N LEU A 11 -1.99 -15.95 -72.51
CA LEU A 11 -3.28 -16.21 -73.21
C LEU A 11 -3.58 -17.67 -73.67
N ALA A 12 -4.73 -18.18 -73.19
CA ALA A 12 -5.65 -19.23 -73.72
C ALA A 12 -5.26 -20.73 -73.56
N ALA A 13 -6.13 -21.73 -73.30
CA ALA A 13 -7.59 -21.85 -73.29
C ALA A 13 -8.10 -23.08 -72.47
N ALA A 14 -9.30 -22.92 -71.90
CA ALA A 14 -10.40 -23.87 -71.65
C ALA A 14 -10.17 -25.40 -71.54
N THR A 15 -10.68 -25.99 -70.44
CA THR A 15 -11.74 -27.02 -70.53
C THR A 15 -12.57 -27.05 -69.24
N ALA A 16 -13.88 -26.90 -69.38
CA ALA A 16 -14.86 -27.12 -68.32
C ALA A 16 -15.23 -28.61 -68.28
N VAL A 17 -15.19 -29.23 -67.11
CA VAL A 17 -15.99 -30.42 -66.79
C VAL A 17 -16.54 -30.23 -65.37
N ALA A 18 -17.86 -30.14 -65.28
CA ALA A 18 -18.58 -30.20 -64.03
C ALA A 18 -18.49 -31.61 -63.46
N LEU A 19 -18.07 -31.72 -62.20
CA LEU A 19 -18.29 -32.90 -61.36
C LEU A 19 -18.76 -32.41 -59.99
N VAL A 20 -20.03 -32.68 -59.74
CA VAL A 20 -20.68 -32.58 -58.43
C VAL A 20 -19.92 -33.49 -57.48
N GLY A 21 -19.27 -32.89 -56.47
CA GLY A 21 -18.65 -33.61 -55.36
C GLY A 21 -18.95 -32.83 -54.10
N GLY A 22 -19.77 -33.43 -53.22
CA GLY A 22 -20.12 -32.84 -51.94
C GLY A 22 -18.87 -32.49 -51.15
N SER A 23 -18.86 -31.30 -50.56
CA SER A 23 -17.96 -30.94 -49.47
C SER A 23 -18.27 -31.85 -48.29
N ALA A 24 -17.64 -33.03 -48.28
CA ALA A 24 -17.41 -33.75 -47.04
C ALA A 24 -16.62 -32.80 -46.15
N GLY A 25 -17.22 -32.35 -45.05
CA GLY A 25 -16.51 -31.64 -44.01
C GLY A 25 -15.30 -32.48 -43.63
N THR A 26 -14.13 -31.85 -43.60
CA THR A 26 -12.97 -32.43 -42.92
C THR A 26 -13.43 -32.71 -41.49
N ALA A 27 -13.64 -34.00 -41.18
CA ALA A 27 -13.77 -34.43 -39.81
C ALA A 27 -12.40 -34.16 -39.17
N PHE A 28 -12.35 -33.10 -38.37
CA PHE A 28 -11.20 -32.80 -37.54
C PHE A 28 -11.15 -33.86 -36.43
N ALA A 29 -9.94 -34.30 -36.09
CA ALA A 29 -9.73 -35.33 -35.07
C ALA A 29 -9.84 -34.67 -33.71
N ASP A 30 -10.58 -35.27 -32.76
CA ASP A 30 -10.67 -34.76 -31.39
C ASP A 30 -9.27 -34.44 -30.82
N PRO A 31 -9.13 -33.42 -29.95
CA PRO A 31 -7.87 -33.12 -29.30
C PRO A 31 -7.31 -34.39 -28.64
N PRO A 32 -5.98 -34.59 -28.64
CA PRO A 32 -5.35 -35.74 -28.01
C PRO A 32 -5.87 -35.97 -26.59
N ALA A 33 -5.96 -37.23 -26.15
CA ALA A 33 -6.46 -37.56 -24.82
C ALA A 33 -5.64 -36.92 -23.67
N ASP A 34 -4.40 -36.51 -23.97
CA ASP A 34 -3.45 -35.79 -23.12
C ASP A 34 -3.41 -34.27 -23.36
N ALA A 35 -4.32 -33.71 -24.17
CA ALA A 35 -4.45 -32.27 -24.34
C ALA A 35 -4.72 -31.60 -22.97
N PRO A 36 -3.98 -30.53 -22.62
CA PRO A 36 -4.09 -29.87 -21.33
C PRO A 36 -5.47 -29.24 -21.16
N GLU A 37 -5.97 -29.26 -19.93
CA GLU A 37 -7.13 -28.51 -19.51
C GLU A 37 -6.72 -27.05 -19.24
N GLN A 38 -7.42 -26.10 -19.84
CA GLN A 38 -7.16 -24.67 -19.67
C GLN A 38 -8.09 -24.03 -18.64
N ILE A 39 -9.25 -24.62 -18.36
CA ILE A 39 -10.21 -24.11 -17.37
C ILE A 39 -9.86 -24.64 -15.97
N ARG A 40 -9.84 -23.75 -14.97
CA ARG A 40 -9.70 -24.12 -13.56
C ARG A 40 -11.05 -24.12 -12.86
N ASN A 41 -11.20 -25.04 -11.91
CA ASN A 41 -12.41 -25.20 -11.11
C ASN A 41 -13.71 -25.17 -11.95
N GLY A 42 -13.71 -25.87 -13.10
CA GLY A 42 -14.87 -25.96 -13.98
C GLY A 42 -15.94 -26.92 -13.46
N ASP A 43 -15.62 -27.74 -12.46
CA ASP A 43 -16.50 -28.63 -11.71
C ASP A 43 -16.99 -28.00 -10.39
N PHE A 44 -16.51 -26.80 -10.06
CA PHE A 44 -16.92 -26.01 -8.90
C PHE A 44 -16.71 -26.69 -7.54
N SER A 45 -15.79 -27.66 -7.45
CA SER A 45 -15.46 -28.31 -6.18
C SER A 45 -14.79 -27.37 -5.19
N ASP A 46 -14.12 -26.33 -5.69
CA ASP A 46 -13.38 -25.33 -4.91
C ASP A 46 -14.15 -24.00 -4.79
N GLY A 47 -15.49 -24.06 -4.86
CA GLY A 47 -16.36 -22.89 -4.78
C GLY A 47 -16.48 -22.17 -6.13
N SER A 48 -16.66 -20.85 -6.12
CA SER A 48 -16.86 -20.06 -7.34
C SER A 48 -15.58 -19.45 -7.91
N SER A 49 -14.49 -19.36 -7.16
CA SER A 49 -13.21 -18.84 -7.68
C SER A 49 -12.62 -19.84 -8.70
N PRO A 50 -12.09 -19.44 -9.87
CA PRO A 50 -11.72 -18.09 -10.31
C PRO A 50 -12.80 -17.34 -11.10
N TRP A 51 -14.05 -17.80 -11.06
CA TRP A 51 -15.12 -17.26 -11.88
C TRP A 51 -15.67 -15.95 -11.34
N PHE A 52 -15.91 -15.00 -12.24
CA PHE A 52 -16.54 -13.73 -11.93
C PHE A 52 -17.90 -13.60 -12.62
N SER A 53 -18.66 -12.59 -12.22
CA SER A 53 -19.86 -12.19 -12.95
C SER A 53 -20.01 -10.68 -12.99
N TYR A 54 -20.74 -10.19 -13.98
CA TYR A 54 -21.09 -8.78 -14.14
C TYR A 54 -22.55 -8.68 -14.59
N GLY A 55 -23.23 -7.59 -14.24
CA GLY A 55 -24.65 -7.41 -14.59
C GLY A 55 -25.61 -8.44 -13.97
N THR A 56 -25.14 -9.23 -13.00
CA THR A 56 -25.93 -10.25 -12.29
C THR A 56 -26.33 -9.78 -10.89
N ASP A 57 -27.43 -10.30 -10.36
CA ASP A 57 -27.88 -10.03 -8.99
C ASP A 57 -27.09 -10.84 -7.94
N SER A 58 -26.60 -12.02 -8.32
CA SER A 58 -25.83 -12.91 -7.44
C SER A 58 -25.02 -13.91 -8.26
N LEU A 59 -23.92 -14.41 -7.70
CA LEU A 59 -23.15 -15.57 -8.18
C LEU A 59 -22.79 -16.46 -6.99
N GLY A 60 -22.93 -17.78 -7.13
CA GLY A 60 -22.48 -18.73 -6.12
C GLY A 60 -22.70 -20.18 -6.50
N VAL A 61 -22.03 -21.09 -5.79
CA VAL A 61 -22.18 -22.54 -6.02
C VAL A 61 -23.40 -23.05 -5.27
N VAL A 62 -24.36 -23.62 -6.00
CA VAL A 62 -25.58 -24.23 -5.48
C VAL A 62 -25.65 -25.66 -5.98
N ASP A 63 -25.75 -26.62 -5.06
CA ASP A 63 -25.79 -28.06 -5.37
C ASP A 63 -24.65 -28.54 -6.29
N GLY A 64 -23.46 -27.93 -6.15
CA GLY A 64 -22.27 -28.24 -6.95
C GLY A 64 -22.20 -27.53 -8.31
N GLN A 65 -23.12 -26.62 -8.61
CA GLN A 65 -23.15 -25.88 -9.88
C GLN A 65 -22.97 -24.38 -9.64
N LEU A 66 -22.25 -23.69 -10.52
CA LEU A 66 -22.13 -22.24 -10.44
C LEU A 66 -23.40 -21.59 -10.98
N CYS A 67 -24.18 -20.97 -10.10
CA CYS A 67 -25.46 -20.37 -10.42
C CYS A 67 -25.41 -18.84 -10.29
N ALA A 68 -25.96 -18.15 -11.29
CA ALA A 68 -26.19 -16.71 -11.24
C ALA A 68 -27.68 -16.37 -11.39
N THR A 69 -28.13 -15.36 -10.66
CA THR A 69 -29.46 -14.76 -10.86
C THR A 69 -29.29 -13.53 -11.75
N VAL A 70 -30.07 -13.46 -12.83
CA VAL A 70 -30.01 -12.39 -13.82
C VAL A 70 -31.36 -11.69 -13.87
N ALA A 71 -31.32 -10.36 -13.77
CA ALA A 71 -32.52 -9.55 -13.89
C ALA A 71 -33.13 -9.66 -15.31
N GLY A 72 -34.46 -9.65 -15.38
CA GLY A 72 -35.17 -9.58 -16.64
C GLY A 72 -35.17 -8.16 -17.23
N GLY A 73 -35.26 -8.06 -18.55
CA GLY A 73 -35.39 -6.80 -19.27
C GLY A 73 -34.06 -6.12 -19.63
N LEU A 74 -32.93 -6.79 -19.43
CA LEU A 74 -31.63 -6.34 -19.99
C LEU A 74 -31.72 -6.27 -21.52
N ALA A 75 -31.08 -5.27 -22.13
CA ALA A 75 -31.27 -4.96 -23.55
C ALA A 75 -30.52 -5.96 -24.46
N ASN A 76 -29.33 -6.41 -24.03
CA ASN A 76 -28.45 -7.25 -24.82
C ASN A 76 -28.02 -8.52 -24.07
N PRO A 77 -27.64 -9.61 -24.79
CA PRO A 77 -27.07 -10.81 -24.21
C PRO A 77 -25.81 -10.58 -23.38
N TRP A 78 -24.97 -9.64 -23.78
CA TRP A 78 -23.72 -9.30 -23.10
C TRP A 78 -23.90 -8.28 -21.97
N ASP A 79 -25.11 -7.82 -21.65
CA ASP A 79 -25.34 -6.90 -20.52
C ASP A 79 -25.15 -7.60 -19.16
N ALA A 80 -25.15 -8.94 -19.14
CA ALA A 80 -24.82 -9.75 -17.96
C ALA A 80 -24.04 -11.00 -18.39
N GLY A 81 -23.07 -11.41 -17.58
CA GLY A 81 -22.21 -12.55 -17.90
C GLY A 81 -21.59 -13.23 -16.69
N ILE A 82 -21.18 -14.49 -16.88
CA ILE A 82 -20.31 -15.26 -15.98
C ILE A 82 -19.01 -15.52 -16.73
N GLY A 83 -17.85 -15.22 -16.15
CA GLY A 83 -16.58 -15.19 -16.86
C GLY A 83 -15.45 -15.98 -16.20
N HIS A 84 -14.48 -16.40 -17.02
CA HIS A 84 -13.18 -16.92 -16.61
C HIS A 84 -12.08 -16.31 -17.50
N ASP A 85 -11.10 -15.68 -16.88
CA ASP A 85 -10.01 -14.96 -17.56
C ASP A 85 -8.75 -15.82 -17.75
N ALA A 86 -7.72 -15.22 -18.36
CA ALA A 86 -6.37 -15.75 -18.50
C ALA A 86 -6.26 -17.10 -19.25
N LEU A 87 -7.05 -17.28 -20.31
CA LEU A 87 -7.02 -18.48 -21.13
C LEU A 87 -6.05 -18.32 -22.31
N PRO A 88 -4.96 -19.11 -22.37
CA PRO A 88 -4.03 -19.05 -23.48
C PRO A 88 -4.57 -19.77 -24.72
N LEU A 89 -4.61 -19.06 -25.84
CA LEU A 89 -4.94 -19.53 -27.16
C LEU A 89 -3.69 -19.49 -28.05
N ILE A 90 -3.41 -20.59 -28.75
CA ILE A 90 -2.31 -20.71 -29.70
C ILE A 90 -2.88 -20.73 -31.12
N ALA A 91 -2.42 -19.83 -31.99
CA ALA A 91 -2.87 -19.75 -33.37
C ALA A 91 -2.71 -21.09 -34.09
N GLY A 92 -3.81 -21.58 -34.67
CA GLY A 92 -3.84 -22.84 -35.40
C GLY A 92 -3.89 -24.10 -34.52
N ALA A 93 -3.84 -23.97 -33.19
CA ALA A 93 -4.10 -25.08 -32.29
C ALA A 93 -5.60 -25.36 -32.16
N GLU A 94 -5.95 -26.61 -31.90
CA GLU A 94 -7.32 -27.07 -31.74
C GLU A 94 -7.70 -27.15 -30.25
N TYR A 95 -8.92 -26.72 -29.94
CA TYR A 95 -9.49 -26.69 -28.60
C TYR A 95 -10.90 -27.28 -28.61
N THR A 96 -11.26 -28.01 -27.56
CA THR A 96 -12.63 -28.47 -27.29
C THR A 96 -13.17 -27.76 -26.06
N LEU A 97 -14.18 -26.91 -26.27
CA LEU A 97 -14.96 -26.26 -25.23
C LEU A 97 -16.16 -27.14 -24.86
N GLY A 98 -16.23 -27.57 -23.61
CA GLY A 98 -17.34 -28.33 -23.04
C GLY A 98 -17.92 -27.64 -21.81
N PHE A 99 -19.24 -27.68 -21.63
CA PHE A 99 -19.92 -27.21 -20.42
C PHE A 99 -21.33 -27.78 -20.30
N ASP A 100 -21.83 -27.89 -19.08
CA ASP A 100 -23.23 -28.15 -18.78
C ASP A 100 -23.94 -26.85 -18.45
N VAL A 101 -25.20 -26.71 -18.89
CA VAL A 101 -26.00 -25.52 -18.63
C VAL A 101 -27.45 -25.85 -18.31
N THR A 102 -28.01 -25.15 -17.33
CA THR A 102 -29.45 -25.06 -17.05
C THR A 102 -29.88 -23.60 -16.94
N ALA A 103 -31.15 -23.32 -17.25
CA ALA A 103 -31.75 -22.02 -16.97
C ALA A 103 -33.23 -22.18 -16.58
N THR A 104 -33.67 -21.44 -15.56
CA THR A 104 -35.07 -21.40 -15.12
C THR A 104 -35.57 -19.95 -15.19
N PRO A 105 -36.65 -19.63 -15.94
CA PRO A 105 -37.55 -20.56 -16.66
C PRO A 105 -36.99 -21.16 -17.95
N GLY A 106 -35.86 -20.66 -18.45
CA GLY A 106 -35.21 -21.09 -19.70
C GLY A 106 -34.78 -19.87 -20.52
N GLY A 107 -33.70 -20.01 -21.28
CA GLY A 107 -33.08 -18.88 -21.97
C GLY A 107 -32.02 -19.28 -22.98
N SER A 108 -31.33 -18.29 -23.53
CA SER A 108 -30.17 -18.49 -24.41
C SER A 108 -28.92 -18.10 -23.65
N VAL A 109 -27.91 -18.97 -23.65
CA VAL A 109 -26.59 -18.69 -23.09
C VAL A 109 -25.58 -18.77 -24.21
N ALA A 110 -24.80 -17.71 -24.45
CA ALA A 110 -23.72 -17.73 -25.41
C ALA A 110 -22.38 -17.84 -24.68
N ALA A 111 -21.67 -18.93 -24.88
CA ALA A 111 -20.28 -19.06 -24.45
C ALA A 111 -19.40 -18.43 -25.53
N VAL A 112 -18.64 -17.39 -25.16
CA VAL A 112 -17.84 -16.59 -26.07
C VAL A 112 -16.41 -16.52 -25.54
N LEU A 113 -15.47 -17.03 -26.34
CA LEU A 113 -14.05 -16.79 -26.16
C LEU A 113 -13.68 -15.49 -26.88
N GLN A 114 -13.14 -14.52 -26.16
CA GLN A 114 -12.87 -13.17 -26.68
C GLN A 114 -11.73 -12.47 -25.93
N LEU A 115 -11.31 -11.29 -26.40
CA LEU A 115 -10.45 -10.39 -25.62
C LEU A 115 -11.12 -9.97 -24.30
N GLY A 116 -10.32 -9.83 -23.24
CA GLY A 116 -10.72 -9.33 -21.91
C GLY A 116 -11.26 -7.90 -21.89
N SER A 117 -10.83 -7.07 -22.84
CA SER A 117 -11.11 -5.62 -22.91
C SER A 117 -11.57 -5.21 -24.31
N GLU A 118 -12.07 -3.98 -24.45
CA GLU A 118 -12.44 -3.39 -25.75
C GLU A 118 -11.26 -3.52 -26.74
N PRO A 119 -11.47 -3.98 -27.99
CA PRO A 119 -12.74 -4.15 -28.72
C PRO A 119 -13.50 -5.47 -28.51
N TYR A 120 -13.15 -6.27 -27.49
CA TYR A 120 -13.79 -7.56 -27.19
C TYR A 120 -13.82 -8.51 -28.41
N THR A 121 -12.73 -8.53 -29.18
CA THR A 121 -12.62 -9.36 -30.38
C THR A 121 -12.89 -10.81 -30.03
N GLY A 122 -13.92 -11.41 -30.65
CA GLY A 122 -14.29 -12.81 -30.45
C GLY A 122 -13.38 -13.76 -31.24
N TYR A 123 -12.86 -14.77 -30.55
CA TYR A 123 -12.10 -15.88 -31.12
C TYR A 123 -13.00 -17.04 -31.52
N TYR A 124 -13.99 -17.34 -30.67
CA TYR A 124 -14.93 -18.42 -30.87
C TYR A 124 -16.22 -18.15 -30.09
N SER A 125 -17.36 -18.60 -30.59
CA SER A 125 -18.61 -18.54 -29.84
C SER A 125 -19.52 -19.73 -30.14
N VAL A 126 -20.24 -20.17 -29.12
CA VAL A 126 -21.30 -21.18 -29.23
C VAL A 126 -22.49 -20.77 -28.39
N THR A 127 -23.67 -20.78 -29.00
CA THR A 127 -24.94 -20.50 -28.31
C THR A 127 -25.63 -21.81 -27.92
N ALA A 128 -26.05 -21.89 -26.67
CA ALA A 128 -26.80 -23.00 -26.09
C ALA A 128 -28.21 -22.56 -25.71
N ALA A 129 -29.21 -23.37 -26.06
CA ALA A 129 -30.56 -23.22 -25.53
C ALA A 129 -30.60 -23.85 -24.14
N ALA A 130 -30.60 -23.01 -23.11
CA ALA A 130 -30.64 -23.44 -21.72
C ALA A 130 -32.10 -23.65 -21.28
N THR A 131 -32.38 -24.79 -20.66
CA THR A 131 -33.72 -25.16 -20.16
C THR A 131 -33.64 -25.53 -18.68
N PRO A 132 -34.77 -25.74 -17.99
CA PRO A 132 -34.76 -26.26 -16.62
C PRO A 132 -34.16 -27.67 -16.50
N THR A 133 -33.89 -28.35 -17.62
CA THR A 133 -33.18 -29.63 -17.66
C THR A 133 -31.77 -29.43 -18.21
N GLN A 134 -30.78 -30.00 -17.53
CA GLN A 134 -29.36 -29.87 -17.88
C GLN A 134 -29.09 -30.29 -19.33
N GLN A 135 -28.31 -29.46 -20.03
CA GLN A 135 -27.83 -29.72 -21.38
C GLN A 135 -26.30 -29.71 -21.39
N ARG A 136 -25.68 -30.76 -21.94
CA ARG A 136 -24.24 -30.79 -22.23
C ARG A 136 -23.97 -30.17 -23.60
N ILE A 137 -23.08 -29.20 -23.64
CA ILE A 137 -22.55 -28.59 -24.86
C ILE A 137 -21.08 -28.96 -24.97
N GLU A 138 -20.66 -29.38 -26.15
CA GLU A 138 -19.26 -29.73 -26.43
C GLU A 138 -18.95 -29.42 -27.89
N ARG A 139 -17.96 -28.57 -28.14
CA ARG A 139 -17.59 -28.12 -29.48
C ARG A 139 -16.09 -27.93 -29.62
N THR A 140 -15.59 -28.34 -30.78
CA THR A 140 -14.19 -28.18 -31.15
C THR A 140 -14.02 -27.00 -32.11
N PHE A 141 -12.97 -26.20 -31.91
CA PHE A 141 -12.61 -25.09 -32.78
C PHE A 141 -11.08 -24.96 -32.90
N VAL A 142 -10.64 -24.23 -33.91
CA VAL A 142 -9.22 -23.88 -34.10
C VAL A 142 -9.05 -22.41 -33.75
N ALA A 143 -8.13 -22.11 -32.83
CA ALA A 143 -7.86 -20.74 -32.41
C ALA A 143 -7.29 -19.93 -33.60
N PRO A 144 -7.86 -18.77 -33.94
CA PRO A 144 -7.49 -18.03 -35.15
C PRO A 144 -6.18 -17.24 -34.99
N THR A 145 -5.84 -16.86 -33.76
CA THR A 145 -4.70 -16.02 -33.39
C THR A 145 -4.14 -16.45 -32.04
N ASP A 146 -2.90 -16.09 -31.76
CA ASP A 146 -2.31 -16.22 -30.43
C ASP A 146 -2.96 -15.17 -29.51
N ASP A 147 -3.32 -15.58 -28.30
CA ASP A 147 -3.72 -14.70 -27.21
C ASP A 147 -3.30 -15.36 -25.90
N ASP A 148 -2.52 -14.70 -25.06
CA ASP A 148 -2.11 -15.22 -23.76
C ASP A 148 -3.16 -14.99 -22.67
N ARG A 149 -4.17 -14.16 -22.94
CA ARG A 149 -5.12 -13.61 -21.96
C ARG A 149 -6.55 -13.57 -22.50
N ALA A 150 -6.97 -14.55 -23.30
CA ALA A 150 -8.36 -14.64 -23.71
C ALA A 150 -9.28 -14.87 -22.50
N GLN A 151 -10.51 -14.42 -22.58
CA GLN A 151 -11.56 -14.70 -21.59
C GLN A 151 -12.65 -15.58 -22.19
N LEU A 152 -13.21 -16.46 -21.37
CA LEU A 152 -14.45 -17.19 -21.65
C LEU A 152 -15.60 -16.52 -20.91
N ILE A 153 -16.53 -15.90 -21.64
CA ILE A 153 -17.75 -15.30 -21.08
C ILE A 153 -18.98 -16.11 -21.48
N PHE A 154 -19.76 -16.53 -20.50
CA PHE A 154 -21.14 -16.97 -20.67
C PHE A 154 -22.07 -15.77 -20.61
N GLN A 155 -22.43 -15.23 -21.78
CA GLN A 155 -23.36 -14.12 -21.92
C GLN A 155 -24.79 -14.61 -21.62
N VAL A 156 -25.40 -14.05 -20.58
CA VAL A 156 -26.68 -14.49 -19.98
C VAL A 156 -27.74 -13.38 -19.89
N GLY A 157 -27.47 -12.20 -20.46
CA GLY A 157 -28.41 -11.10 -20.54
C GLY A 157 -29.50 -11.27 -21.61
N GLY A 158 -30.32 -10.24 -21.81
CA GLY A 158 -31.30 -10.16 -22.91
C GLY A 158 -32.63 -10.91 -22.69
N ALA A 159 -32.80 -11.62 -21.57
CA ALA A 159 -34.07 -12.29 -21.25
C ALA A 159 -35.13 -11.30 -20.78
N ALA A 160 -36.38 -11.48 -21.20
CA ALA A 160 -37.49 -10.60 -20.80
C ALA A 160 -37.90 -10.77 -19.33
N GLU A 161 -37.77 -11.99 -18.80
CA GLU A 161 -38.07 -12.34 -17.41
C GLU A 161 -36.75 -12.60 -16.67
N ALA A 162 -36.77 -12.39 -15.34
CA ALA A 162 -35.63 -12.76 -14.51
C ALA A 162 -35.40 -14.27 -14.58
N GLN A 163 -34.13 -14.68 -14.59
CA GLN A 163 -33.74 -16.06 -14.74
C GLN A 163 -32.60 -16.45 -13.80
N THR A 164 -32.57 -17.72 -13.42
CA THR A 164 -31.39 -18.33 -12.80
C THR A 164 -30.72 -19.21 -13.84
N VAL A 165 -29.43 -18.96 -14.09
CA VAL A 165 -28.59 -19.76 -14.99
C VAL A 165 -27.57 -20.50 -14.15
N CYS A 166 -27.44 -21.81 -14.31
CA CYS A 166 -26.40 -22.60 -13.66
C CYS A 166 -25.52 -23.31 -14.67
N LEU A 167 -24.21 -23.29 -14.42
CA LEU A 167 -23.17 -23.92 -15.21
C LEU A 167 -22.48 -25.01 -14.40
N ASP A 168 -21.98 -26.04 -15.08
CA ASP A 168 -21.24 -27.16 -14.47
C ASP A 168 -20.29 -27.80 -15.49
N ASN A 169 -19.29 -28.54 -15.03
CA ASN A 169 -18.32 -29.31 -15.84
C ASN A 169 -17.72 -28.52 -17.02
N ILE A 170 -17.33 -27.26 -16.78
CA ILE A 170 -16.75 -26.40 -17.82
C ILE A 170 -15.31 -26.82 -18.09
N SER A 171 -14.95 -26.92 -19.36
CA SER A 171 -13.67 -27.46 -19.80
C SER A 171 -13.27 -26.84 -21.14
N LEU A 172 -12.00 -26.47 -21.29
CA LEU A 172 -11.40 -26.02 -22.54
C LEU A 172 -10.11 -26.82 -22.75
N ARG A 173 -10.18 -27.92 -23.50
CA ARG A 173 -9.04 -28.83 -23.71
C ARG A 173 -8.37 -28.57 -25.04
N GLY A 174 -7.08 -28.25 -25.04
CA GLY A 174 -6.34 -27.95 -26.27
C GLY A 174 -5.07 -27.15 -26.03
N GLY A 175 -4.33 -26.88 -27.10
CA GLY A 175 -3.05 -26.18 -27.04
C GLY A 175 -1.89 -27.04 -26.54
N ASN A 176 -0.76 -26.39 -26.24
CA ASN A 176 0.40 -27.01 -25.61
C ASN A 176 0.30 -26.85 -24.08
N PRO A 177 0.92 -27.75 -23.29
CA PRO A 177 1.11 -27.47 -21.88
C PRO A 177 1.86 -26.13 -21.74
N PRO A 178 1.49 -25.28 -20.78
CA PRO A 178 2.18 -24.01 -20.58
C PRO A 178 3.67 -24.29 -20.34
N GLU A 179 4.54 -23.55 -21.03
CA GLU A 179 5.96 -23.59 -20.70
C GLU A 179 6.14 -23.06 -19.27
N PRO A 180 7.02 -23.67 -18.45
CA PRO A 180 7.31 -23.14 -17.13
C PRO A 180 7.75 -21.69 -17.25
N TYR A 181 7.07 -20.79 -16.55
CA TYR A 181 7.48 -19.40 -16.49
C TYR A 181 8.84 -19.28 -15.82
N VAL A 182 9.80 -18.70 -16.53
CA VAL A 182 11.12 -18.39 -16.00
C VAL A 182 11.25 -16.87 -16.02
N PRO A 183 11.20 -16.19 -14.86
CA PRO A 183 11.33 -14.74 -14.83
C PRO A 183 12.71 -14.33 -15.33
N ASP A 184 12.76 -13.28 -16.16
CA ASP A 184 14.04 -12.63 -16.46
C ASP A 184 14.49 -11.87 -15.22
N THR A 185 15.53 -12.39 -14.59
CA THR A 185 16.09 -11.76 -13.41
C THR A 185 17.26 -10.85 -13.75
N GLY A 186 17.71 -10.74 -15.01
CA GLY A 186 18.86 -9.91 -15.35
C GLY A 186 20.17 -10.30 -14.63
N PRO A 187 21.06 -9.36 -14.29
CA PRO A 187 22.41 -9.66 -13.82
C PRO A 187 22.49 -10.28 -12.43
N ARG A 188 23.29 -11.34 -12.25
CA ARG A 188 23.38 -12.14 -11.01
C ARG A 188 23.82 -11.36 -9.75
N VAL A 189 24.37 -10.15 -9.90
CA VAL A 189 24.76 -9.28 -8.79
C VAL A 189 23.61 -8.33 -8.46
N ARG A 190 22.84 -8.67 -7.43
CA ARG A 190 21.66 -7.94 -6.95
C ARG A 190 22.08 -6.84 -5.99
N VAL A 191 21.61 -5.63 -6.26
CA VAL A 191 21.91 -4.40 -5.51
C VAL A 191 20.61 -3.64 -5.25
N ASN A 192 20.66 -2.66 -4.37
CA ASN A 192 19.70 -1.57 -4.42
C ASN A 192 19.93 -0.83 -5.75
N GLN A 193 18.98 -0.96 -6.68
CA GLN A 193 19.08 -0.43 -8.04
C GLN A 193 19.09 1.10 -8.06
N VAL A 194 18.54 1.75 -7.04
CA VAL A 194 18.58 3.21 -6.92
C VAL A 194 19.92 3.65 -6.36
N GLY A 195 20.30 3.14 -5.18
CA GLY A 195 21.56 3.53 -4.55
C GLY A 195 21.60 3.44 -3.05
N TYR A 196 22.65 4.05 -2.47
CA TYR A 196 22.97 3.95 -1.05
C TYR A 196 23.38 5.29 -0.44
N LEU A 197 23.14 5.45 0.86
CA LEU A 197 23.61 6.62 1.61
C LEU A 197 25.13 6.52 1.87
N PRO A 198 25.89 7.63 1.77
CA PRO A 198 27.35 7.65 1.95
C PRO A 198 27.84 6.94 3.22
N GLY A 199 27.25 7.22 4.36
CA GLY A 199 27.59 6.62 5.65
C GLY A 199 26.79 5.38 6.03
N GLY A 200 25.76 5.04 5.26
CA GLY A 200 24.84 3.94 5.54
C GLY A 200 25.35 2.56 5.09
N PRO A 201 24.60 1.50 5.40
CA PRO A 201 24.92 0.13 4.98
C PRO A 201 24.84 0.00 3.46
N LYS A 202 25.72 -0.81 2.87
CA LYS A 202 25.77 -1.08 1.44
C LYS A 202 26.04 -2.55 1.20
N ASN A 203 25.00 -3.25 0.79
CA ASN A 203 25.03 -4.69 0.66
C ASN A 203 24.53 -5.12 -0.72
N ALA A 204 25.11 -6.20 -1.23
CA ALA A 204 24.68 -6.86 -2.45
C ALA A 204 24.57 -8.37 -2.24
N THR A 205 23.77 -9.03 -3.07
CA THR A 205 23.61 -10.49 -3.10
C THR A 205 24.01 -11.00 -4.47
N VAL A 206 24.82 -12.06 -4.52
CA VAL A 206 25.34 -12.62 -5.78
C VAL A 206 24.80 -14.04 -5.93
N VAL A 207 24.03 -14.29 -6.98
CA VAL A 207 23.58 -15.64 -7.34
C VAL A 207 24.72 -16.38 -8.02
N THR A 208 25.18 -17.48 -7.43
CA THR A 208 26.34 -18.23 -7.93
C THR A 208 26.41 -19.63 -7.34
N ASP A 209 26.83 -20.61 -8.14
CA ASP A 209 27.05 -22.00 -7.68
C ASP A 209 28.42 -22.19 -7.00
N ALA A 210 29.28 -21.16 -6.99
CA ALA A 210 30.58 -21.23 -6.35
C ALA A 210 30.41 -21.50 -4.85
N THR A 211 31.18 -22.42 -4.29
CA THR A 211 31.16 -22.73 -2.85
C THR A 211 32.30 -22.05 -2.07
N GLU A 212 33.16 -21.32 -2.76
CA GLU A 212 34.28 -20.56 -2.20
C GLU A 212 34.07 -19.06 -2.43
N ALA A 213 34.64 -18.22 -1.55
CA ALA A 213 34.54 -16.77 -1.66
C ALA A 213 35.11 -16.26 -3.01
N LEU A 214 34.35 -15.39 -3.68
CA LEU A 214 34.72 -14.80 -4.97
C LEU A 214 35.27 -13.37 -4.78
N PRO A 215 36.19 -12.91 -5.62
CA PRO A 215 36.62 -11.51 -5.59
C PRO A 215 35.53 -10.60 -6.17
N TRP A 216 35.31 -9.45 -5.54
CA TRP A 216 34.43 -8.40 -6.04
C TRP A 216 35.18 -7.08 -6.24
N LYS A 217 34.68 -6.24 -7.14
CA LYS A 217 35.17 -4.88 -7.42
C LYS A 217 34.01 -3.92 -7.57
N LEU A 218 34.11 -2.75 -6.92
CA LEU A 218 33.25 -1.61 -7.18
C LEU A 218 33.90 -0.75 -8.26
N HIS A 219 33.13 -0.39 -9.29
CA HIS A 219 33.59 0.41 -10.42
C HIS A 219 32.87 1.76 -10.49
N SER A 220 33.58 2.79 -10.94
CA SER A 220 32.96 4.04 -11.41
C SER A 220 32.23 3.82 -12.74
N ALA A 221 31.40 4.78 -13.14
CA ALA A 221 30.80 4.81 -14.48
C ALA A 221 31.84 4.79 -15.63
N SER A 222 33.08 5.25 -15.38
CA SER A 222 34.20 5.18 -16.34
C SER A 222 34.96 3.85 -16.32
N GLY A 223 34.57 2.90 -15.47
CA GLY A 223 35.18 1.58 -15.32
C GLY A 223 36.38 1.53 -14.36
N ALA A 224 36.74 2.64 -13.70
CA ALA A 224 37.83 2.66 -12.73
C ALA A 224 37.45 1.87 -11.46
N VAL A 225 38.35 1.03 -10.96
CA VAL A 225 38.13 0.29 -9.71
C VAL A 225 38.26 1.24 -8.52
N LEU A 226 37.19 1.36 -7.74
CA LEU A 226 37.08 2.26 -6.58
C LEU A 226 37.29 1.52 -5.25
N ALA A 227 36.83 0.28 -5.17
CA ALA A 227 37.01 -0.61 -4.03
C ALA A 227 37.01 -2.07 -4.48
N SER A 228 37.49 -2.97 -3.63
CA SER A 228 37.51 -4.41 -3.90
C SER A 228 37.54 -5.22 -2.60
N GLY A 229 37.11 -6.46 -2.66
CA GLY A 229 37.17 -7.41 -1.54
C GLY A 229 36.78 -8.81 -1.96
N THR A 230 36.31 -9.61 -1.00
CA THR A 230 35.82 -10.98 -1.23
C THR A 230 34.38 -11.12 -0.74
N THR A 231 33.59 -11.94 -1.44
CA THR A 231 32.21 -12.26 -1.04
C THR A 231 32.19 -13.12 0.23
N THR A 232 31.06 -13.15 0.93
CA THR A 232 30.77 -14.12 2.01
C THR A 232 29.83 -15.20 1.49
N VAL A 233 30.21 -16.48 1.63
CA VAL A 233 29.37 -17.60 1.20
C VAL A 233 28.17 -17.75 2.13
N ARG A 234 26.94 -17.80 1.60
CA ARG A 234 25.72 -18.04 2.38
C ARG A 234 25.15 -19.44 2.18
N GLY A 235 25.42 -20.07 1.03
CA GLY A 235 24.84 -21.36 0.68
C GLY A 235 23.55 -21.20 -0.12
N VAL A 236 22.71 -22.24 -0.12
CA VAL A 236 21.36 -22.17 -0.68
C VAL A 236 20.47 -21.38 0.27
N ASP A 237 19.93 -20.28 -0.22
CA ASP A 237 18.90 -19.51 0.47
C ASP A 237 17.53 -20.19 0.29
N GLU A 238 16.82 -20.42 1.38
CA GLU A 238 15.60 -21.23 1.39
C GLU A 238 14.45 -20.57 0.61
N ALA A 239 14.28 -19.25 0.75
CA ALA A 239 13.17 -18.52 0.16
C ALA A 239 13.31 -18.31 -1.35
N SER A 240 14.54 -18.17 -1.85
CA SER A 240 14.82 -18.05 -3.28
C SER A 240 15.15 -19.40 -3.94
N ALA A 241 15.49 -20.41 -3.15
CA ALA A 241 16.12 -21.66 -3.62
C ALA A 241 17.43 -21.46 -4.41
N GLN A 242 18.05 -20.27 -4.33
CA GLN A 242 19.28 -19.93 -5.04
C GLN A 242 20.51 -20.15 -4.15
N HIS A 243 21.60 -20.67 -4.71
CA HIS A 243 22.89 -20.60 -4.05
C HIS A 243 23.45 -19.18 -4.18
N VAL A 244 23.79 -18.55 -3.05
CA VAL A 244 24.11 -17.13 -3.00
C VAL A 244 25.31 -16.81 -2.12
N HIS A 245 25.99 -15.73 -2.48
CA HIS A 245 26.95 -15.03 -1.64
C HIS A 245 26.45 -13.61 -1.31
N THR A 246 27.00 -12.99 -0.28
CA THR A 246 26.79 -11.57 0.02
C THR A 246 28.06 -10.75 -0.12
N VAL A 247 27.90 -9.47 -0.43
CA VAL A 247 28.98 -8.47 -0.46
C VAL A 247 28.61 -7.32 0.46
N ASP A 248 29.53 -6.94 1.33
CA ASP A 248 29.47 -5.72 2.12
C ASP A 248 30.54 -4.76 1.61
N PHE A 249 30.11 -3.60 1.14
CA PHE A 249 30.98 -2.51 0.68
C PHE A 249 30.68 -1.19 1.43
N SER A 250 30.09 -1.28 2.63
CA SER A 250 29.69 -0.14 3.45
C SER A 250 30.84 0.81 3.81
N SER A 251 32.08 0.29 3.80
CA SER A 251 33.30 1.09 4.02
C SER A 251 33.56 2.14 2.93
N TYR A 252 33.01 1.96 1.73
CA TYR A 252 33.09 2.96 0.67
C TYR A 252 32.03 4.04 0.91
N ARG A 253 32.48 5.29 1.12
CA ARG A 253 31.62 6.43 1.50
C ARG A 253 31.62 7.58 0.51
N THR A 254 32.40 7.49 -0.56
CA THR A 254 32.53 8.59 -1.52
C THR A 254 31.29 8.64 -2.41
N PRO A 255 30.59 9.79 -2.48
CA PRO A 255 29.48 9.94 -3.42
C PRO A 255 29.90 9.71 -4.87
N GLY A 256 29.02 9.13 -5.65
CA GLY A 256 29.27 8.78 -7.04
C GLY A 256 27.99 8.37 -7.76
N GLN A 257 28.00 8.49 -9.09
CA GLN A 257 26.85 8.14 -9.93
C GLN A 257 27.20 7.02 -10.90
N GLY A 258 26.21 6.19 -11.24
CA GLY A 258 26.37 5.08 -12.19
C GLY A 258 27.47 4.11 -11.78
N LEU A 259 27.60 3.84 -10.48
CA LEU A 259 28.54 2.87 -9.95
C LEU A 259 28.04 1.46 -10.25
N THR A 260 28.95 0.50 -10.43
CA THR A 260 28.59 -0.91 -10.63
C THR A 260 29.42 -1.82 -9.77
N LEU A 261 28.82 -2.91 -9.30
CA LEU A 261 29.52 -3.95 -8.56
C LEU A 261 29.74 -5.16 -9.47
N ALA A 262 31.00 -5.59 -9.60
CA ALA A 262 31.38 -6.71 -10.44
C ALA A 262 31.90 -7.89 -9.60
N VAL A 263 31.38 -9.10 -9.87
CA VAL A 263 31.77 -10.35 -9.21
C VAL A 263 31.87 -11.45 -10.25
N ASP A 264 33.04 -12.08 -10.36
CA ASP A 264 33.28 -13.19 -11.31
C ASP A 264 32.86 -12.90 -12.76
N GLY A 265 33.10 -11.67 -13.23
CA GLY A 265 32.78 -11.24 -14.59
C GLY A 265 31.33 -10.78 -14.81
N GLU A 266 30.44 -10.99 -13.84
CA GLU A 266 29.10 -10.39 -13.82
C GLU A 266 29.15 -8.97 -13.28
N VAL A 267 28.22 -8.13 -13.73
CA VAL A 267 28.13 -6.72 -13.33
C VAL A 267 26.69 -6.43 -12.92
N SER A 268 26.50 -5.77 -11.77
CA SER A 268 25.18 -5.35 -11.29
C SER A 268 24.51 -4.33 -12.23
N HIS A 269 23.23 -4.05 -12.00
CA HIS A 269 22.68 -2.77 -12.43
C HIS A 269 23.51 -1.61 -11.86
N PRO A 270 23.60 -0.47 -12.58
CA PRO A 270 24.19 0.73 -12.02
C PRO A 270 23.41 1.21 -10.79
N PHE A 271 24.06 1.97 -9.92
CA PHE A 271 23.44 2.60 -8.76
C PHE A 271 24.24 3.83 -8.33
N ASP A 272 23.63 4.69 -7.53
CA ASP A 272 24.28 5.90 -7.01
C ASP A 272 24.68 5.76 -5.53
N ILE A 273 25.62 6.60 -5.08
CA ILE A 273 25.88 6.86 -3.67
C ILE A 273 25.70 8.36 -3.45
N SER A 274 24.66 8.74 -2.71
CA SER A 274 24.30 10.14 -2.46
C SER A 274 23.54 10.31 -1.14
N GLY A 275 23.76 11.43 -0.45
CA GLY A 275 23.00 11.80 0.74
C GLY A 275 21.57 12.24 0.45
N THR A 276 21.20 12.45 -0.83
CA THR A 276 19.88 12.92 -1.26
C THR A 276 19.12 11.87 -2.07
N ILE A 277 19.56 10.60 -2.03
CA ILE A 277 19.06 9.55 -2.94
C ILE A 277 17.56 9.28 -2.78
N TYR A 278 16.99 9.53 -1.59
CA TYR A 278 15.59 9.25 -1.27
C TYR A 278 14.70 10.50 -1.21
N ASP A 279 15.26 11.70 -1.43
CA ASP A 279 14.52 12.97 -1.25
C ASP A 279 13.27 13.02 -2.13
N GLN A 280 13.39 12.58 -3.38
CA GLN A 280 12.28 12.55 -4.33
C GLN A 280 11.30 11.40 -4.03
N LEU A 281 11.77 10.25 -3.52
CA LEU A 281 10.93 9.08 -3.24
C LEU A 281 9.84 9.42 -2.22
N ARG A 282 10.15 10.27 -1.25
CA ARG A 282 9.17 10.80 -0.29
C ARG A 282 7.99 11.46 -1.00
N SER A 283 8.28 12.40 -1.91
CA SER A 283 7.23 13.15 -2.61
C SER A 283 6.44 12.23 -3.55
N ASP A 284 7.12 11.34 -4.25
CA ASP A 284 6.50 10.40 -5.19
C ASP A 284 5.56 9.42 -4.48
N ALA A 285 6.01 8.82 -3.37
CA ALA A 285 5.18 7.92 -2.56
C ALA A 285 3.96 8.60 -1.95
N LEU A 286 4.06 9.90 -1.60
CA LEU A 286 2.93 10.71 -1.12
C LEU A 286 2.01 11.16 -2.27
N GLN A 287 2.53 11.34 -3.48
CA GLN A 287 1.74 11.79 -4.63
C GLN A 287 0.73 10.73 -5.08
N PHE A 288 1.02 9.46 -4.85
CA PHE A 288 0.09 8.34 -5.06
C PHE A 288 -1.31 8.62 -4.49
N PHE A 289 -1.39 9.16 -3.26
CA PHE A 289 -2.66 9.42 -2.58
C PHE A 289 -3.52 10.45 -3.30
N TYR A 290 -2.92 11.52 -3.85
CA TYR A 290 -3.66 12.51 -4.64
C TYR A 290 -4.32 11.87 -5.85
N ILE A 291 -3.59 11.00 -6.57
CA ILE A 291 -4.10 10.31 -7.77
C ILE A 291 -5.21 9.32 -7.40
N GLN A 292 -5.14 8.71 -6.21
CA GLN A 292 -6.19 7.86 -5.66
C GLN A 292 -7.41 8.63 -5.12
N ARG A 293 -7.41 9.98 -5.04
CA ARG A 293 -8.54 10.72 -4.46
C ARG A 293 -9.84 10.49 -5.25
N SER A 294 -10.89 10.06 -4.56
CA SER A 294 -12.26 10.03 -5.04
C SER A 294 -12.93 11.40 -4.88
N GLY A 295 -13.96 11.69 -5.68
CA GLY A 295 -14.79 12.89 -5.51
C GLY A 295 -14.14 14.22 -5.89
N ILE A 296 -12.99 14.20 -6.56
CA ILE A 296 -12.27 15.37 -7.07
C ILE A 296 -11.66 15.07 -8.44
N ALA A 297 -11.62 16.08 -9.31
CA ALA A 297 -10.86 15.99 -10.55
C ALA A 297 -9.35 15.98 -10.23
N ILE A 298 -8.61 15.12 -10.93
CA ILE A 298 -7.15 15.05 -10.81
C ILE A 298 -6.57 16.04 -11.81
N ASP A 299 -5.80 16.99 -11.29
CA ASP A 299 -5.21 18.07 -12.06
C ASP A 299 -3.90 17.62 -12.71
N GLY A 300 -3.91 17.56 -14.05
CA GLY A 300 -2.75 17.19 -14.85
C GLY A 300 -1.56 18.14 -14.68
N ASP A 301 -1.80 19.41 -14.34
CA ASP A 301 -0.71 20.37 -14.09
C ASP A 301 0.09 20.02 -12.81
N LEU A 302 -0.49 19.23 -11.89
CA LEU A 302 0.17 18.80 -10.65
C LEU A 302 0.88 17.46 -10.77
N VAL A 303 0.31 16.51 -11.52
CA VAL A 303 0.78 15.11 -11.55
C VAL A 303 1.16 14.58 -12.92
N GLY A 304 0.92 15.32 -14.00
CA GLY A 304 1.07 14.87 -15.38
C GLY A 304 -0.29 14.65 -16.04
N GLU A 305 -0.40 15.06 -17.31
CA GLU A 305 -1.63 14.97 -18.10
C GLU A 305 -2.13 13.52 -18.28
N GLU A 306 -1.22 12.54 -18.24
CA GLU A 306 -1.55 11.12 -18.28
C GLU A 306 -2.40 10.66 -17.09
N TYR A 307 -2.30 11.34 -15.93
CA TYR A 307 -3.09 11.05 -14.73
C TYR A 307 -4.32 11.96 -14.59
N ALA A 308 -4.45 12.96 -15.47
CA ALA A 308 -5.60 13.86 -15.43
C ALA A 308 -6.89 13.07 -15.67
N ARG A 309 -7.87 13.27 -14.79
CA ARG A 309 -9.21 12.67 -14.93
C ARG A 309 -10.28 13.53 -14.26
N PRO A 310 -11.52 13.50 -14.76
CA PRO A 310 -12.69 13.98 -14.03
C PRO A 310 -12.81 13.42 -12.61
N ALA A 311 -13.69 14.04 -11.84
CA ALA A 311 -14.05 13.54 -10.52
C ALA A 311 -14.87 12.26 -10.67
N GLY A 312 -14.32 11.14 -10.19
CA GLY A 312 -15.08 9.90 -10.04
C GLY A 312 -16.02 9.98 -8.83
N HIS A 313 -17.15 9.28 -8.93
CA HIS A 313 -18.08 9.01 -7.85
C HIS A 313 -18.69 10.26 -7.18
N LEU A 314 -19.30 11.13 -8.00
CA LEU A 314 -20.10 12.29 -7.58
C LEU A 314 -21.57 12.26 -8.07
N ASP A 315 -22.13 11.07 -8.29
CA ASP A 315 -23.49 10.87 -8.86
C ASP A 315 -23.68 11.56 -10.23
N VAL A 316 -22.59 11.69 -10.99
CA VAL A 316 -22.62 12.09 -12.40
C VAL A 316 -22.63 10.81 -13.22
N ALA A 317 -23.66 10.64 -14.06
CA ALA A 317 -23.81 9.43 -14.87
C ALA A 317 -22.51 9.15 -15.68
N PRO A 318 -22.02 7.90 -15.69
CA PRO A 318 -22.69 6.67 -15.24
C PRO A 318 -22.64 6.37 -13.73
N ASN A 319 -21.85 7.09 -12.92
CA ASN A 319 -21.71 6.79 -11.49
C ASN A 319 -23.05 6.84 -10.73
N GLN A 320 -23.20 5.93 -9.76
CA GLN A 320 -24.38 5.81 -8.88
C GLN A 320 -24.07 6.09 -7.39
N GLY A 321 -22.99 6.82 -7.13
CA GLY A 321 -22.56 7.32 -5.82
C GLY A 321 -21.48 8.40 -5.99
N ASP A 322 -20.95 9.05 -4.95
CA ASP A 322 -21.06 8.72 -3.54
C ASP A 322 -21.73 9.83 -2.69
N THR A 323 -22.49 10.75 -3.29
CA THR A 323 -23.13 11.87 -2.55
C THR A 323 -24.46 11.48 -1.90
N ASN A 324 -25.04 10.34 -2.28
CA ASN A 324 -26.28 9.82 -1.71
C ASN A 324 -26.35 8.28 -1.79
N VAL A 325 -25.45 7.58 -1.11
CA VAL A 325 -25.27 6.12 -1.20
C VAL A 325 -26.28 5.37 -0.31
N PRO A 326 -27.01 4.36 -0.82
CA PRO A 326 -27.85 3.48 0.00
C PRO A 326 -27.03 2.50 0.82
N CYS A 327 -27.63 1.99 1.90
CA CYS A 327 -27.10 0.82 2.56
C CYS A 327 -27.30 -0.45 1.70
N ALA A 328 -26.32 -1.36 1.77
CA ALA A 328 -26.49 -2.73 1.30
C ALA A 328 -27.73 -3.37 1.94
N ALA A 329 -28.34 -4.32 1.23
CA ALA A 329 -29.60 -4.94 1.67
C ALA A 329 -29.50 -5.48 3.12
N GLY A 330 -30.40 -5.02 3.99
CA GLY A 330 -30.45 -5.42 5.40
C GLY A 330 -29.45 -4.73 6.34
N ALA A 331 -28.57 -3.85 5.84
CA ALA A 331 -27.62 -3.12 6.66
C ALA A 331 -28.27 -1.90 7.38
N CYS A 332 -29.04 -1.09 6.65
CA CYS A 332 -29.82 0.03 7.20
C CYS A 332 -30.86 0.57 6.20
N ASP A 333 -31.70 1.51 6.65
CA ASP A 333 -32.81 2.12 5.91
C ASP A 333 -32.58 3.59 5.50
N TYR A 334 -31.33 4.06 5.56
CA TYR A 334 -30.96 5.43 5.22
C TYR A 334 -29.92 5.47 4.11
N ARG A 335 -29.57 6.69 3.69
CA ARG A 335 -28.52 6.97 2.70
C ARG A 335 -27.55 7.98 3.29
N LEU A 336 -26.28 7.92 2.88
CA LEU A 336 -25.25 8.86 3.32
C LEU A 336 -24.52 9.49 2.14
N ASP A 337 -24.09 10.73 2.34
CA ASP A 337 -23.06 11.37 1.54
C ASP A 337 -21.70 10.95 2.09
N VAL A 338 -20.97 10.14 1.32
CA VAL A 338 -19.66 9.59 1.68
C VAL A 338 -18.63 9.89 0.59
N ARG A 339 -18.77 11.04 -0.09
CA ARG A 339 -17.81 11.53 -1.08
C ARG A 339 -16.43 11.80 -0.48
N GLY A 340 -15.43 11.87 -1.35
CA GLY A 340 -14.04 12.09 -0.97
C GLY A 340 -13.36 10.78 -0.53
N GLY A 341 -12.22 10.93 0.15
CA GLY A 341 -11.35 9.82 0.52
C GLY A 341 -10.54 9.28 -0.64
N TRP A 342 -9.77 8.23 -0.38
CA TRP A 342 -8.98 7.53 -1.40
C TRP A 342 -9.70 6.27 -1.88
N TYR A 343 -9.56 5.99 -3.17
CA TYR A 343 -9.70 4.62 -3.66
C TYR A 343 -8.60 3.78 -3.03
N ASP A 344 -8.98 2.63 -2.49
CA ASP A 344 -8.15 1.87 -1.58
C ASP A 344 -6.99 1.17 -2.26
N ALA A 345 -7.26 0.58 -3.41
CA ALA A 345 -6.32 -0.29 -4.09
C ALA A 345 -6.44 -0.16 -5.60
N GLY A 346 -6.40 -1.29 -6.31
CA GLY A 346 -6.67 -1.36 -7.74
C GLY A 346 -8.16 -1.21 -8.10
N ASP A 347 -9.04 -1.15 -7.10
CA ASP A 347 -10.48 -0.98 -7.23
C ASP A 347 -10.97 0.42 -6.82
N HIS A 348 -12.28 0.67 -6.96
CA HIS A 348 -12.90 1.96 -6.60
C HIS A 348 -13.60 1.93 -5.22
N GLY A 349 -13.40 0.88 -4.42
CA GLY A 349 -13.87 0.80 -3.05
C GLY A 349 -13.10 1.71 -2.11
N LYS A 350 -13.74 2.04 -0.98
CA LYS A 350 -13.17 2.86 0.10
C LYS A 350 -13.51 2.22 1.45
N TYR A 351 -12.50 1.92 2.26
CA TYR A 351 -12.63 1.03 3.42
C TYR A 351 -12.09 1.69 4.67
N VAL A 352 -12.90 1.76 5.73
CA VAL A 352 -12.54 2.49 6.95
C VAL A 352 -11.40 1.82 7.71
N VAL A 353 -11.30 0.49 7.67
CA VAL A 353 -10.21 -0.25 8.35
C VAL A 353 -8.87 -0.01 7.67
N ASN A 354 -8.79 -0.23 6.36
CA ASN A 354 -7.54 -0.04 5.63
C ASN A 354 -7.16 1.45 5.48
N GLY A 355 -8.15 2.32 5.26
CA GLY A 355 -7.97 3.78 5.31
C GLY A 355 -7.54 4.28 6.69
N GLY A 356 -7.86 3.56 7.77
CA GLY A 356 -7.43 3.86 9.13
C GLY A 356 -5.91 3.76 9.29
N ILE A 357 -5.31 2.61 8.97
CA ILE A 357 -3.84 2.46 9.05
C ILE A 357 -3.11 3.39 8.07
N ALA A 358 -3.64 3.58 6.86
CA ALA A 358 -3.04 4.48 5.88
C ALA A 358 -3.02 5.94 6.37
N THR A 359 -4.16 6.43 6.88
CA THR A 359 -4.26 7.76 7.48
C THR A 359 -3.33 7.91 8.68
N TYR A 360 -3.27 6.91 9.56
CA TYR A 360 -2.36 6.91 10.70
C TYR A 360 -0.89 7.06 10.28
N GLN A 361 -0.46 6.38 9.21
CA GLN A 361 0.93 6.45 8.79
C GLN A 361 1.30 7.82 8.22
N LEU A 362 0.40 8.49 7.48
CA LEU A 362 0.65 9.86 7.02
C LEU A 362 0.70 10.85 8.21
N LEU A 363 -0.24 10.71 9.16
CA LEU A 363 -0.27 11.53 10.37
C LEU A 363 0.97 11.29 11.26
N SER A 364 1.39 10.04 11.42
CA SER A 364 2.55 9.67 12.25
C SER A 364 3.88 10.04 11.60
N ALA A 365 4.00 10.01 10.26
CA ALA A 365 5.16 10.54 9.56
C ALA A 365 5.36 12.03 9.86
N PHE A 366 4.27 12.81 9.83
CA PHE A 366 4.31 14.22 10.24
C PHE A 366 4.58 14.38 11.75
N GLU A 367 3.90 13.62 12.60
CA GLU A 367 4.05 13.72 14.06
C GLU A 367 5.46 13.35 14.53
N ARG A 368 6.09 12.36 13.89
CA ARG A 368 7.49 11.98 14.10
C ARG A 368 8.41 13.20 14.00
N THR A 369 8.21 14.09 13.03
CA THR A 369 9.06 15.27 12.85
C THR A 369 9.12 16.21 14.05
N LYS A 370 8.09 16.16 14.91
CA LYS A 370 8.01 16.96 16.14
C LYS A 370 8.83 16.38 17.28
N ASN A 371 9.09 15.08 17.25
CA ASN A 371 9.64 14.29 18.36
C ASN A 371 11.00 13.65 18.02
N ALA A 372 11.35 13.51 16.75
CA ALA A 372 12.60 12.92 16.26
C ALA A 372 13.60 14.00 15.83
N PRO A 373 14.87 13.96 16.29
CA PRO A 373 15.89 14.94 15.90
C PRO A 373 16.12 15.07 14.39
N THR A 374 16.03 13.95 13.66
CA THR A 374 16.29 13.91 12.21
C THR A 374 15.14 14.47 11.38
N GLY A 375 13.93 14.60 11.93
CA GLY A 375 12.77 15.14 11.20
C GLY A 375 12.70 16.67 11.14
N GLU A 376 13.69 17.37 11.71
CA GLU A 376 13.89 18.83 11.62
C GLU A 376 12.63 19.70 11.87
N PHE A 377 11.72 19.26 12.75
CA PHE A 377 10.45 19.95 13.04
C PHE A 377 9.55 20.19 11.81
N GLY A 378 9.60 19.27 10.84
CA GLY A 378 8.61 19.17 9.76
C GLY A 378 8.87 20.03 8.54
N ALA A 379 10.09 20.57 8.37
CA ALA A 379 10.43 21.45 7.24
C ALA A 379 10.18 20.78 5.88
N ASN A 380 10.54 19.51 5.73
CA ASN A 380 10.43 18.73 4.49
C ASN A 380 9.10 17.98 4.34
N LEU A 381 8.14 18.25 5.21
CA LEU A 381 6.75 17.75 5.17
C LEU A 381 5.76 18.89 5.45
N GLY A 382 6.22 20.13 5.28
CA GLY A 382 5.46 21.34 5.56
C GLY A 382 4.53 21.74 4.41
N ASP A 383 3.98 22.93 4.53
CA ASP A 383 3.17 23.57 3.48
C ASP A 383 4.01 23.83 2.23
N GLY A 384 3.45 23.55 1.05
CA GLY A 384 4.09 23.73 -0.26
C GLY A 384 5.17 22.71 -0.62
N THR A 385 5.19 21.56 0.06
CA THR A 385 6.15 20.46 -0.17
C THR A 385 5.64 19.36 -1.10
N LEU A 386 4.32 19.27 -1.32
CA LEU A 386 3.67 18.31 -2.22
C LEU A 386 2.97 19.02 -3.38
N ARG A 387 2.68 18.28 -4.45
CA ARG A 387 1.95 18.79 -5.61
C ARG A 387 0.46 18.50 -5.42
N LEU A 388 -0.16 19.26 -4.52
CA LEU A 388 -1.57 19.16 -4.16
C LEU A 388 -2.33 20.44 -4.49
N PRO A 389 -3.67 20.38 -4.69
CA PRO A 389 -4.50 21.58 -4.79
C PRO A 389 -4.46 22.46 -3.54
N GLU A 390 -4.25 21.85 -2.37
CA GLU A 390 -4.22 22.52 -1.08
C GLU A 390 -2.90 23.24 -0.77
N ARG A 391 -1.87 23.09 -1.62
CA ARG A 391 -0.56 23.72 -1.40
C ARG A 391 -0.67 25.22 -1.12
N ASP A 392 0.22 25.72 -0.27
CA ASP A 392 0.34 27.14 0.09
C ASP A 392 -0.87 27.68 0.89
N ASN A 393 -1.57 26.83 1.65
CA ASN A 393 -2.75 27.19 2.46
C ASN A 393 -2.44 27.45 3.96
N GLY A 394 -1.18 27.29 4.38
CA GLY A 394 -0.73 27.42 5.78
C GLY A 394 -0.85 26.15 6.63
N VAL A 395 -1.23 25.02 6.05
CA VAL A 395 -1.31 23.68 6.64
C VAL A 395 -0.21 22.82 5.99
N PRO A 396 0.49 21.96 6.75
CA PRO A 396 1.43 21.02 6.16
C PRO A 396 0.75 20.13 5.10
N ASP A 397 1.30 20.05 3.88
CA ASP A 397 0.63 19.38 2.76
C ASP A 397 0.33 17.89 3.04
N ILE A 398 1.19 17.19 3.80
CA ILE A 398 0.92 15.81 4.24
C ILE A 398 -0.32 15.70 5.13
N LEU A 399 -0.60 16.74 5.92
CA LEU A 399 -1.83 16.84 6.69
C LEU A 399 -3.01 17.15 5.78
N ASP A 400 -2.86 17.97 4.73
CA ASP A 400 -3.95 18.17 3.76
C ASP A 400 -4.31 16.89 3.01
N GLU A 401 -3.31 16.08 2.63
CA GLU A 401 -3.58 14.76 2.05
C GLU A 401 -4.32 13.86 3.05
N ALA A 402 -3.81 13.74 4.28
CA ALA A 402 -4.49 12.95 5.32
C ALA A 402 -5.89 13.48 5.67
N ARG A 403 -6.12 14.80 5.56
CA ARG A 403 -7.43 15.43 5.77
C ARG A 403 -8.46 14.92 4.77
N TRP A 404 -8.05 14.66 3.53
CA TRP A 404 -8.95 14.15 2.49
C TRP A 404 -9.61 12.84 2.91
N GLU A 405 -8.82 11.92 3.46
CA GLU A 405 -9.31 10.64 3.99
C GLU A 405 -10.04 10.81 5.32
N LEU A 406 -9.53 11.62 6.25
CA LEU A 406 -10.20 11.90 7.53
C LEU A 406 -11.63 12.42 7.36
N GLU A 407 -11.88 13.27 6.36
CA GLU A 407 -13.22 13.74 6.05
C GLU A 407 -14.13 12.62 5.54
N PHE A 408 -13.63 11.71 4.70
CA PHE A 408 -14.36 10.51 4.29
C PHE A 408 -14.66 9.59 5.49
N LEU A 409 -13.65 9.26 6.31
CA LEU A 409 -13.82 8.41 7.49
C LEU A 409 -14.88 8.98 8.45
N MET A 410 -14.91 10.30 8.66
CA MET A 410 -15.96 10.94 9.46
C MET A 410 -17.35 10.89 8.80
N ARG A 411 -17.44 10.94 7.46
CA ARG A 411 -18.71 10.75 6.72
C ARG A 411 -19.25 9.33 6.86
N MET A 412 -18.38 8.33 7.08
CA MET A 412 -18.77 6.95 7.34
C MET A 412 -19.37 6.71 8.73
N GLN A 413 -19.33 7.70 9.63
CA GLN A 413 -19.93 7.60 10.96
C GLN A 413 -21.46 7.63 10.89
N VAL A 414 -22.10 6.61 11.47
CA VAL A 414 -23.55 6.49 11.57
C VAL A 414 -24.14 7.70 12.31
N PRO A 415 -25.07 8.46 11.70
CA PRO A 415 -25.59 9.69 12.28
C PRO A 415 -26.34 9.51 13.60
N ALA A 416 -26.37 10.56 14.42
CA ALA A 416 -27.18 10.60 15.62
C ALA A 416 -28.67 10.32 15.32
N GLY A 417 -29.33 9.56 16.20
CA GLY A 417 -30.74 9.18 16.05
C GLY A 417 -30.98 7.99 15.11
N LYS A 418 -29.95 7.44 14.46
CA LYS A 418 -30.03 6.18 13.72
C LYS A 418 -29.64 4.97 14.59
N PRO A 419 -30.09 3.74 14.26
CA PRO A 419 -29.56 2.53 14.87
C PRO A 419 -28.04 2.48 14.72
N LEU A 420 -27.31 2.12 15.78
CA LEU A 420 -25.85 2.11 15.83
C LEU A 420 -25.19 3.50 15.70
N ALA A 421 -25.89 4.59 16.04
CA ALA A 421 -25.34 5.94 16.07
C ALA A 421 -23.94 6.00 16.70
N GLY A 422 -23.01 6.63 15.97
CA GLY A 422 -21.60 6.75 16.35
C GLY A 422 -20.68 5.63 15.88
N MET A 423 -21.20 4.45 15.52
CA MET A 423 -20.41 3.42 14.83
C MET A 423 -20.00 3.92 13.44
N ALA A 424 -18.98 3.32 12.83
CA ALA A 424 -18.60 3.61 11.45
C ALA A 424 -18.99 2.45 10.52
N HIS A 425 -19.59 2.78 9.36
CA HIS A 425 -19.75 1.85 8.26
C HIS A 425 -18.39 1.24 7.89
N HIS A 426 -18.36 -0.07 7.65
CA HIS A 426 -17.08 -0.75 7.45
C HIS A 426 -16.39 -0.32 6.13
N LYS A 427 -17.19 -0.17 5.08
CA LYS A 427 -16.73 0.11 3.72
C LYS A 427 -17.88 0.62 2.84
N ILE A 428 -17.51 1.23 1.73
CA ILE A 428 -18.40 1.60 0.63
C ILE A 428 -17.73 1.22 -0.69
N HIS A 429 -18.42 0.44 -1.50
CA HIS A 429 -17.92 0.00 -2.80
C HIS A 429 -19.07 -0.36 -3.74
N ASP A 430 -18.73 -0.84 -4.93
CA ASP A 430 -19.65 -1.32 -5.95
C ASP A 430 -20.36 -2.59 -5.49
N ARG A 431 -21.58 -2.84 -5.99
CA ARG A 431 -22.28 -4.10 -5.73
C ARG A 431 -21.51 -5.31 -6.29
N ASN A 432 -20.88 -5.15 -7.45
CA ASN A 432 -20.11 -6.19 -8.14
C ASN A 432 -18.73 -5.66 -8.52
N TRP A 433 -17.78 -6.58 -8.73
CA TRP A 433 -16.47 -6.20 -9.23
C TRP A 433 -16.58 -5.73 -10.68
N THR A 434 -15.98 -4.58 -11.00
CA THR A 434 -15.84 -4.08 -12.37
C THR A 434 -14.60 -4.67 -13.05
N GLY A 435 -14.58 -4.71 -14.38
CA GLY A 435 -13.44 -5.22 -15.15
C GLY A 435 -12.25 -4.25 -15.22
N LEU A 436 -11.13 -4.74 -15.76
CA LEU A 436 -9.94 -3.93 -16.07
C LEU A 436 -9.85 -3.59 -17.57
N PRO A 437 -9.35 -2.40 -17.93
CA PRO A 437 -9.19 -1.22 -17.08
C PRO A 437 -10.53 -0.48 -16.89
N MET A 438 -10.61 0.44 -15.93
CA MET A 438 -11.82 1.25 -15.70
C MET A 438 -11.45 2.62 -15.11
N ARG A 439 -11.94 3.70 -15.72
CA ARG A 439 -11.78 5.04 -15.13
C ARG A 439 -12.82 5.26 -14.02
N PRO A 440 -12.48 5.95 -12.92
CA PRO A 440 -13.41 6.17 -11.81
C PRO A 440 -14.72 6.90 -12.19
N GLU A 441 -14.67 7.78 -13.18
CA GLU A 441 -15.82 8.49 -13.72
C GLU A 441 -16.73 7.64 -14.63
N ASP A 442 -16.21 6.55 -15.17
CA ASP A 442 -16.93 5.65 -16.09
C ASP A 442 -17.58 4.47 -15.37
N ASP A 443 -17.34 4.31 -14.07
CA ASP A 443 -17.88 3.24 -13.25
C ASP A 443 -19.42 3.27 -13.17
N PRO A 444 -20.14 2.26 -13.70
CA PRO A 444 -21.59 2.25 -13.74
C PRO A 444 -22.25 1.56 -12.55
N GLU A 445 -21.49 0.91 -11.67
CA GLU A 445 -22.07 0.02 -10.66
C GLU A 445 -22.83 0.79 -9.56
N PRO A 446 -23.93 0.22 -9.04
CA PRO A 446 -24.55 0.71 -7.82
C PRO A 446 -23.57 0.67 -6.66
N ARG A 447 -23.43 1.80 -5.95
CA ARG A 447 -22.60 1.93 -4.76
C ARG A 447 -23.39 1.59 -3.51
N GLU A 448 -22.79 0.88 -2.55
CA GLU A 448 -23.48 0.43 -1.33
C GLU A 448 -22.66 0.63 -0.05
N LEU A 449 -23.29 1.16 1.00
CA LEU A 449 -22.72 1.20 2.36
C LEU A 449 -22.86 -0.16 3.02
N HIS A 450 -21.75 -0.77 3.39
CA HIS A 450 -21.75 -2.04 4.12
C HIS A 450 -21.98 -1.83 5.63
N PRO A 451 -22.50 -2.83 6.36
CA PRO A 451 -22.81 -2.71 7.78
C PRO A 451 -21.66 -2.12 8.62
N PRO A 452 -21.97 -1.34 9.67
CA PRO A 452 -20.96 -0.88 10.62
C PRO A 452 -20.25 -2.04 11.34
N SER A 453 -18.93 -1.94 11.50
CA SER A 453 -18.13 -2.89 12.27
C SER A 453 -17.40 -2.22 13.43
N THR A 454 -17.06 -3.00 14.46
CA THR A 454 -16.31 -2.51 15.63
C THR A 454 -14.90 -2.09 15.22
N ALA A 455 -14.22 -2.86 14.35
CA ALA A 455 -12.90 -2.52 13.83
C ALA A 455 -12.89 -1.15 13.11
N ALA A 456 -13.82 -0.92 12.19
CA ALA A 456 -13.96 0.35 11.47
C ALA A 456 -14.24 1.51 12.43
N THR A 457 -15.11 1.29 13.42
CA THR A 457 -15.45 2.31 14.42
C THR A 457 -14.23 2.71 15.26
N LEU A 458 -13.39 1.75 15.63
CA LEU A 458 -12.20 2.01 16.43
C LEU A 458 -11.05 2.60 15.61
N ASN A 459 -10.90 2.18 14.35
CA ASN A 459 -10.01 2.85 13.38
C ASN A 459 -10.37 4.33 13.25
N LEU A 460 -11.65 4.64 13.01
CA LEU A 460 -12.17 6.01 13.00
C LEU A 460 -11.82 6.74 14.31
N ALA A 461 -12.05 6.10 15.47
CA ALA A 461 -11.79 6.70 16.76
C ALA A 461 -10.31 7.07 16.95
N ALA A 462 -9.40 6.19 16.55
CA ALA A 462 -7.97 6.37 16.71
C ALA A 462 -7.44 7.52 15.83
N VAL A 463 -7.69 7.45 14.51
CA VAL A 463 -7.16 8.46 13.58
C VAL A 463 -7.79 9.83 13.77
N THR A 464 -9.06 9.91 14.19
CA THR A 464 -9.68 11.22 14.51
C THR A 464 -9.22 11.78 15.85
N ALA A 465 -8.77 10.94 16.79
CA ALA A 465 -8.07 11.44 17.99
C ALA A 465 -6.70 12.04 17.61
N GLN A 466 -5.92 11.35 16.78
CA GLN A 466 -4.66 11.89 16.24
C GLN A 466 -4.85 13.16 15.42
N CYS A 467 -5.84 13.19 14.54
CA CYS A 467 -6.26 14.41 13.83
C CYS A 467 -6.50 15.57 14.81
N ALA A 468 -7.27 15.34 15.89
CA ALA A 468 -7.64 16.40 16.82
C ALA A 468 -6.43 17.09 17.45
N ARG A 469 -5.34 16.37 17.75
CA ARG A 469 -4.10 16.98 18.28
C ARG A 469 -3.22 17.60 17.20
N LEU A 470 -3.12 16.98 16.03
CA LEU A 470 -2.21 17.42 14.97
C LEU A 470 -2.71 18.65 14.21
N PHE A 471 -4.02 18.78 14.00
CA PHE A 471 -4.63 19.92 13.32
C PHE A 471 -4.89 21.11 14.24
N ALA A 472 -4.91 20.92 15.57
CA ALA A 472 -5.22 21.98 16.52
C ALA A 472 -4.40 23.30 16.34
N PRO A 473 -3.11 23.25 15.97
CA PRO A 473 -2.32 24.45 15.70
C PRO A 473 -2.65 25.19 14.40
N TYR A 474 -3.35 24.54 13.47
CA TYR A 474 -3.56 24.96 12.07
C TYR A 474 -5.04 25.23 11.75
N ASP A 475 -5.93 24.31 12.13
CA ASP A 475 -7.38 24.39 11.94
C ASP A 475 -8.11 23.89 13.20
N LYS A 476 -8.48 24.83 14.06
CA LYS A 476 -9.11 24.53 15.34
C LYS A 476 -10.51 23.94 15.20
N GLU A 477 -11.28 24.36 14.20
CA GLU A 477 -12.64 23.87 13.99
C GLU A 477 -12.61 22.41 13.50
N PHE A 478 -11.73 22.11 12.55
CA PHE A 478 -11.53 20.75 12.08
C PHE A 478 -11.01 19.84 13.20
N ALA A 479 -10.03 20.30 13.99
CA ALA A 479 -9.53 19.57 15.15
C ALA A 479 -10.65 19.24 16.17
N GLN A 480 -11.57 20.17 16.42
CA GLN A 480 -12.72 19.94 17.30
C GLN A 480 -13.70 18.92 16.73
N ARG A 481 -13.97 18.97 15.42
CA ARG A 481 -14.80 17.97 14.73
C ARG A 481 -14.19 16.58 14.85
N CYS A 482 -12.90 16.45 14.57
CA CYS A 482 -12.13 15.22 14.76
C CYS A 482 -12.25 14.70 16.21
N GLY A 483 -12.00 15.55 17.21
CA GLY A 483 -12.08 15.15 18.62
C GLY A 483 -13.48 14.71 19.07
N SER A 484 -14.54 15.30 18.50
CA SER A 484 -15.92 14.86 18.75
C SER A 484 -16.25 13.54 18.05
N ALA A 485 -15.80 13.34 16.81
CA ALA A 485 -15.96 12.08 16.09
C ALA A 485 -15.28 10.93 16.85
N ALA A 486 -14.05 11.16 17.32
CA ALA A 486 -13.25 10.19 18.06
C ALA A 486 -13.94 9.67 19.32
N LYS A 487 -14.42 10.59 20.16
CA LYS A 487 -15.10 10.27 21.42
C LYS A 487 -16.43 9.55 21.17
N THR A 488 -17.18 9.99 20.17
CA THR A 488 -18.45 9.37 19.77
C THR A 488 -18.23 7.94 19.27
N ALA A 489 -17.25 7.74 18.40
CA ALA A 489 -16.90 6.43 17.84
C ALA A 489 -16.45 5.45 18.93
N TYR A 490 -15.52 5.88 19.80
CA TYR A 490 -15.04 5.04 20.89
C TYR A 490 -16.18 4.64 21.86
N ALA A 491 -17.06 5.56 22.21
CA ALA A 491 -18.22 5.26 23.05
C ALA A 491 -19.18 4.26 22.38
N ALA A 492 -19.42 4.42 21.07
CA ALA A 492 -20.27 3.52 20.29
C ALA A 492 -19.66 2.11 20.17
N ALA A 493 -18.35 2.01 19.96
CA ALA A 493 -17.62 0.75 19.93
C ALA A 493 -17.69 0.01 21.27
N LYS A 494 -17.52 0.71 22.42
CA LYS A 494 -17.70 0.09 23.74
C LYS A 494 -19.12 -0.46 23.96
N ALA A 495 -20.13 0.19 23.37
CA ALA A 495 -21.51 -0.31 23.40
C ALA A 495 -21.77 -1.47 22.43
N ASN A 496 -20.91 -1.66 21.42
CA ASN A 496 -21.02 -2.68 20.37
C ASN A 496 -19.67 -3.37 20.12
N PRO A 497 -19.11 -4.10 21.12
CA PRO A 497 -17.71 -4.52 21.08
C PRO A 497 -17.40 -5.72 20.18
N ALA A 498 -18.43 -6.39 19.64
CA ALA A 498 -18.27 -7.62 18.86
C ALA A 498 -19.18 -7.62 17.61
N ARG A 499 -19.01 -6.61 16.76
CA ARG A 499 -19.64 -6.55 15.42
C ARG A 499 -18.57 -6.64 14.36
N TYR A 500 -18.41 -7.82 13.78
CA TYR A 500 -17.34 -8.12 12.83
C TYR A 500 -17.82 -7.97 11.39
N ALA A 501 -16.90 -7.60 10.50
CA ALA A 501 -17.15 -7.61 9.07
C ALA A 501 -17.15 -9.07 8.54
N PRO A 502 -17.93 -9.38 7.49
CA PRO A 502 -17.95 -10.72 6.89
C PRO A 502 -16.67 -11.02 6.11
N SER A 503 -16.20 -12.27 6.15
CA SER A 503 -14.97 -12.75 5.50
C SER A 503 -15.06 -12.98 3.99
N SER A 504 -16.14 -12.54 3.36
CA SER A 504 -16.33 -12.59 1.91
C SER A 504 -16.99 -11.29 1.45
N GLY A 505 -16.71 -10.89 0.22
CA GLY A 505 -17.26 -9.68 -0.39
C GLY A 505 -17.36 -9.85 -1.89
N ASN A 506 -18.43 -9.29 -2.46
CA ASN A 506 -18.59 -9.10 -3.90
C ASN A 506 -18.46 -7.60 -4.18
N GLY A 507 -17.71 -7.22 -5.21
CA GLY A 507 -17.46 -5.81 -5.56
C GLY A 507 -16.53 -5.04 -4.63
N GLY A 508 -15.91 -5.71 -3.66
CA GLY A 508 -14.92 -5.08 -2.80
C GLY A 508 -14.35 -6.01 -1.73
N GLY A 509 -13.09 -5.75 -1.35
CA GLY A 509 -12.34 -6.55 -0.37
C GLY A 509 -13.07 -6.69 0.98
N PRO A 510 -13.05 -7.87 1.63
CA PRO A 510 -13.81 -8.09 2.86
C PRO A 510 -13.30 -7.26 4.03
N TYR A 511 -11.97 -7.11 4.16
CA TYR A 511 -11.29 -6.49 5.30
C TYR A 511 -11.82 -6.98 6.66
N ASP A 512 -12.10 -8.29 6.73
CA ASP A 512 -12.65 -8.90 7.93
C ASP A 512 -11.63 -9.03 9.04
N ASP A 513 -12.12 -8.88 10.26
CA ASP A 513 -11.39 -9.19 11.48
C ASP A 513 -12.40 -9.57 12.57
N THR A 514 -12.07 -10.61 13.31
CA THR A 514 -12.88 -11.15 14.42
C THR A 514 -12.24 -10.89 15.79
N ASN A 515 -11.07 -10.26 15.83
CA ASN A 515 -10.36 -9.89 17.03
C ASN A 515 -10.07 -8.38 17.06
N VAL A 516 -11.02 -7.61 17.59
CA VAL A 516 -10.90 -6.15 17.67
C VAL A 516 -10.21 -5.63 18.94
N THR A 517 -9.47 -6.50 19.65
CA THR A 517 -8.92 -6.13 20.98
C THR A 517 -7.75 -5.17 20.86
N ASP A 518 -7.00 -5.25 19.77
CA ASP A 518 -5.90 -4.36 19.43
C ASP A 518 -6.39 -3.00 18.92
N GLU A 519 -7.48 -2.93 18.17
CA GLU A 519 -8.13 -1.66 17.82
C GLU A 519 -8.61 -0.92 19.07
N PHE A 520 -9.15 -1.64 20.06
CA PHE A 520 -9.54 -1.03 21.34
C PHE A 520 -8.33 -0.44 22.06
N TYR A 521 -7.20 -1.14 22.05
CA TYR A 521 -5.95 -0.66 22.61
C TYR A 521 -5.45 0.59 21.88
N TRP A 522 -5.37 0.54 20.55
CA TRP A 522 -4.90 1.66 19.73
C TRP A 522 -5.78 2.90 19.90
N ALA A 523 -7.11 2.77 19.79
CA ALA A 523 -8.01 3.91 19.97
C ALA A 523 -7.92 4.51 21.39
N ALA A 524 -7.78 3.68 22.42
CA ALA A 524 -7.58 4.15 23.80
C ALA A 524 -6.24 4.89 23.97
N VAL A 525 -5.18 4.42 23.32
CA VAL A 525 -3.89 5.13 23.28
C VAL A 525 -4.04 6.49 22.63
N GLU A 526 -4.61 6.58 21.42
CA GLU A 526 -4.72 7.85 20.70
C GLU A 526 -5.59 8.87 21.44
N LEU A 527 -6.69 8.41 22.05
CA LEU A 527 -7.53 9.25 22.90
C LEU A 527 -6.80 9.69 24.17
N TYR A 528 -5.96 8.85 24.77
CA TYR A 528 -5.12 9.23 25.90
C TYR A 528 -4.06 10.26 25.52
N LEU A 529 -3.31 10.05 24.43
CA LEU A 529 -2.30 10.98 23.93
C LEU A 529 -2.90 12.35 23.59
N THR A 530 -4.12 12.36 23.08
CA THR A 530 -4.83 13.58 22.67
C THR A 530 -5.43 14.33 23.86
N THR A 531 -6.04 13.62 24.82
CA THR A 531 -6.86 14.25 25.87
C THR A 531 -6.22 14.26 27.26
N GLY A 532 -5.28 13.34 27.53
CA GLY A 532 -4.74 13.09 28.86
C GLY A 532 -5.75 12.50 29.85
N ALA A 533 -6.94 12.11 29.41
CA ALA A 533 -8.02 11.72 30.32
C ALA A 533 -7.77 10.34 30.97
N ALA A 534 -7.99 10.27 32.28
CA ALA A 534 -7.76 9.05 33.08
C ALA A 534 -8.60 7.83 32.64
N THR A 535 -9.76 8.06 32.01
CA THR A 535 -10.60 6.95 31.51
C THR A 535 -9.90 6.17 30.41
N TYR A 536 -9.20 6.83 29.49
CA TYR A 536 -8.49 6.17 28.40
C TYR A 536 -7.18 5.55 28.87
N LEU A 537 -6.51 6.18 29.85
CA LEU A 537 -5.40 5.54 30.56
C LEU A 537 -5.83 4.24 31.24
N THR A 538 -7.00 4.24 31.88
CA THR A 538 -7.56 3.02 32.51
C THR A 538 -7.85 1.95 31.46
N ASP A 539 -8.51 2.31 30.36
CA ASP A 539 -8.84 1.36 29.29
C ASP A 539 -7.56 0.80 28.63
N LEU A 540 -6.59 1.65 28.26
CA LEU A 540 -5.36 1.20 27.61
C LEU A 540 -4.52 0.32 28.53
N THR A 541 -4.39 0.66 29.83
CA THR A 541 -3.57 -0.14 30.77
C THR A 541 -4.22 -1.47 31.16
N ALA A 542 -5.54 -1.56 31.07
CA ALA A 542 -6.28 -2.81 31.27
C ALA A 542 -6.20 -3.76 30.06
N SER A 543 -5.83 -3.25 28.88
CA SER A 543 -5.69 -4.08 27.68
C SER A 543 -4.53 -5.09 27.82
N PRO A 544 -4.71 -6.35 27.36
CA PRO A 544 -3.60 -7.31 27.30
C PRO A 544 -2.46 -6.80 26.39
N HIS A 545 -2.78 -5.97 25.40
CA HIS A 545 -1.81 -5.37 24.48
C HIS A 545 -0.94 -4.29 25.11
N HIS A 546 -1.19 -3.85 26.34
CA HIS A 546 -0.33 -2.87 27.01
C HIS A 546 0.96 -3.48 27.57
N THR A 547 0.91 -4.74 27.97
CA THR A 547 2.05 -5.48 28.52
C THR A 547 2.47 -6.65 27.63
N GLY A 548 1.57 -7.15 26.79
CA GLY A 548 1.84 -8.18 25.79
C GLY A 548 2.77 -7.71 24.69
N ASP A 549 3.22 -8.70 23.91
CA ASP A 549 3.90 -8.46 22.65
C ASP A 549 2.89 -8.06 21.59
N VAL A 550 3.24 -7.03 20.83
CA VAL A 550 2.40 -6.43 19.78
C VAL A 550 3.15 -6.34 18.45
N PHE A 551 4.39 -6.83 18.41
CA PHE A 551 5.28 -6.77 17.25
C PHE A 551 5.56 -8.18 16.77
N ASP A 552 4.74 -8.66 15.82
CA ASP A 552 5.01 -9.94 15.17
C ASP A 552 6.30 -9.85 14.33
N VAL A 553 7.01 -10.97 14.20
CA VAL A 553 8.23 -11.05 13.40
C VAL A 553 7.95 -10.81 11.91
N ARG A 554 6.74 -11.16 11.44
CA ARG A 554 6.22 -10.93 10.08
C ARG A 554 5.47 -9.59 9.95
N GLY A 555 5.64 -8.71 10.92
CA GLY A 555 5.12 -7.34 10.89
C GLY A 555 3.65 -7.22 11.23
N PHE A 556 3.16 -5.99 11.11
CA PHE A 556 1.79 -5.62 11.43
C PHE A 556 1.10 -5.06 10.18
N GLY A 557 -0.22 -4.93 10.22
CA GLY A 557 -1.03 -4.51 9.08
C GLY A 557 -2.45 -4.12 9.49
N TRP A 558 -3.34 -4.04 8.51
CA TRP A 558 -4.72 -3.58 8.71
C TRP A 558 -5.56 -4.48 9.65
N GLN A 559 -5.20 -5.76 9.84
CA GLN A 559 -5.82 -6.69 10.81
C GLN A 559 -5.14 -6.70 12.18
N SER A 560 -4.05 -5.96 12.38
CA SER A 560 -3.25 -6.05 13.60
C SER A 560 -2.62 -4.71 13.91
N VAL A 561 -3.33 -3.88 14.67
CA VAL A 561 -3.05 -2.44 14.82
C VAL A 561 -2.53 -2.04 16.20
N ALA A 562 -2.31 -2.99 17.11
CA ALA A 562 -1.74 -2.69 18.42
C ALA A 562 -0.34 -2.06 18.34
N ALA A 563 0.44 -2.43 17.33
CA ALA A 563 1.74 -1.83 17.06
C ALA A 563 1.65 -0.30 16.86
N LEU A 564 0.62 0.19 16.18
CA LEU A 564 0.41 1.63 15.91
C LEU A 564 0.33 2.40 17.23
N GLY A 565 -0.56 1.97 18.14
CA GLY A 565 -0.67 2.56 19.48
C GLY A 565 0.62 2.41 20.30
N ARG A 566 1.34 1.29 20.19
CA ARG A 566 2.59 1.10 20.94
C ARG A 566 3.69 2.06 20.49
N LEU A 567 3.80 2.31 19.19
CA LEU A 567 4.77 3.23 18.60
C LEU A 567 4.48 4.68 19.03
N ASP A 568 3.23 5.14 18.92
CA ASP A 568 2.84 6.49 19.35
C ASP A 568 3.00 6.68 20.87
N LEU A 569 2.62 5.69 21.67
CA LEU A 569 2.79 5.74 23.13
C LEU A 569 4.26 5.82 23.56
N ALA A 570 5.18 5.28 22.76
CA ALA A 570 6.63 5.33 23.00
C ALA A 570 7.25 6.70 22.65
N THR A 571 6.72 7.35 21.61
CA THR A 571 7.33 8.49 20.91
C THR A 571 6.66 9.83 21.19
N VAL A 572 5.33 9.86 21.30
CA VAL A 572 4.56 11.08 21.57
C VAL A 572 4.66 11.41 23.06
N PRO A 573 5.05 12.63 23.46
CA PRO A 573 5.07 13.02 24.87
C PRO A 573 3.73 12.73 25.56
N ASN A 574 3.77 12.14 26.76
CA ASN A 574 2.57 11.75 27.49
C ASN A 574 2.84 11.62 29.00
N GLY A 575 1.77 11.37 29.76
CA GLY A 575 1.80 11.33 31.23
C GLY A 575 1.91 9.93 31.82
N LEU A 576 2.39 8.92 31.07
CA LEU A 576 2.58 7.58 31.62
C LEU A 576 3.57 7.60 32.80
N PRO A 577 3.39 6.72 33.79
CA PRO A 577 4.43 6.46 34.79
C PRO A 577 5.76 6.12 34.11
N ALA A 578 6.87 6.65 34.63
CA ALA A 578 8.19 6.49 34.00
C ALA A 578 8.59 5.02 33.77
N ALA A 579 8.21 4.13 34.70
CA ALA A 579 8.46 2.69 34.56
C ALA A 579 7.64 2.06 33.42
N ASP A 580 6.41 2.52 33.19
CA ASP A 580 5.57 2.04 32.09
C ASP A 580 6.08 2.55 30.75
N LEU A 581 6.45 3.83 30.67
CA LEU A 581 7.06 4.42 29.47
C LEU A 581 8.38 3.72 29.12
N ALA A 582 9.22 3.41 30.12
CA ALA A 582 10.46 2.66 29.91
C ALA A 582 10.19 1.25 29.36
N ARG A 583 9.18 0.53 29.89
CA ARG A 583 8.76 -0.78 29.38
C ARG A 583 8.25 -0.68 27.94
N VAL A 584 7.39 0.29 27.65
CA VAL A 584 6.85 0.55 26.30
C VAL A 584 8.00 0.78 25.31
N ARG A 585 8.95 1.68 25.63
CA ARG A 585 10.12 1.92 24.78
C ARG A 585 11.02 0.69 24.63
N ALA A 586 11.22 -0.08 25.70
CA ALA A 586 12.00 -1.31 25.66
C ALA A 586 11.38 -2.37 24.74
N SER A 587 10.04 -2.43 24.65
CA SER A 587 9.37 -3.36 23.72
C SER A 587 9.67 -3.02 22.25
N VAL A 588 9.73 -1.74 21.90
CA VAL A 588 10.09 -1.27 20.55
C VAL A 588 11.52 -1.67 20.22
N THR A 589 12.48 -1.41 21.13
CA THR A 589 13.88 -1.78 20.90
C THR A 589 14.09 -3.29 20.88
N THR A 590 13.32 -4.06 21.66
CA THR A 590 13.37 -5.53 21.65
C THR A 590 12.89 -6.10 20.31
N ALA A 591 11.77 -5.59 19.79
CA ALA A 591 11.29 -5.96 18.46
C ALA A 591 12.29 -5.59 17.37
N ALA A 592 12.84 -4.37 17.42
CA ALA A 592 13.87 -3.90 16.50
C ALA A 592 15.14 -4.78 16.52
N ASP A 593 15.60 -5.23 17.70
CA ASP A 593 16.70 -6.19 17.81
C ASP A 593 16.37 -7.54 17.14
N GLY A 594 15.11 -8.01 17.26
CA GLY A 594 14.62 -9.18 16.56
C GLY A 594 14.67 -9.01 15.03
N TYR A 595 14.19 -7.87 14.52
CA TYR A 595 14.24 -7.55 13.09
C TYR A 595 15.67 -7.43 12.55
N LEU A 596 16.60 -6.83 13.31
CA LEU A 596 18.03 -6.80 12.95
C LEU A 596 18.62 -8.21 12.89
N ALA A 597 18.21 -9.11 13.79
CA ALA A 597 18.63 -10.50 13.74
C ALA A 597 18.14 -11.21 12.47
N GLU A 598 16.92 -10.93 12.01
CA GLU A 598 16.42 -11.43 10.73
C GLU A 598 17.19 -10.86 9.55
N ILE A 599 17.45 -9.54 9.50
CA ILE A 599 18.28 -8.91 8.47
C ILE A 599 19.64 -9.61 8.34
N GLY A 600 20.27 -9.98 9.46
CA GLY A 600 21.55 -10.70 9.46
C GLY A 600 21.48 -12.16 9.02
N ARG A 601 20.32 -12.81 9.18
CA ARG A 601 20.06 -14.19 8.71
C ARG A 601 19.78 -14.24 7.21
N GLN A 602 19.09 -13.23 6.69
CA GLN A 602 18.69 -13.16 5.29
C GLN A 602 19.86 -12.95 4.34
N ALA A 603 19.90 -13.72 3.23
CA ALA A 603 20.85 -13.45 2.16
C ALA A 603 20.51 -12.15 1.41
N TYR A 604 19.22 -11.79 1.34
CA TYR A 604 18.72 -10.59 0.67
C TYR A 604 18.44 -9.41 1.62
N GLY A 605 18.58 -9.61 2.93
CA GLY A 605 18.65 -8.53 3.92
C GLY A 605 17.33 -7.87 4.31
N LEU A 606 16.18 -8.55 4.18
CA LEU A 606 14.88 -8.06 4.66
C LEU A 606 14.67 -8.34 6.18
N PRO A 607 13.86 -7.53 6.89
CA PRO A 607 13.58 -7.68 8.32
C PRO A 607 12.47 -8.71 8.63
N MET A 608 12.50 -9.88 8.00
CA MET A 608 11.54 -10.98 8.25
C MET A 608 12.21 -12.36 8.13
N PRO A 609 11.60 -13.43 8.66
CA PRO A 609 12.08 -14.79 8.49
C PRO A 609 12.11 -15.24 7.01
N GLY A 610 13.00 -16.15 6.66
CA GLY A 610 13.20 -16.64 5.28
C GLY A 610 12.31 -17.81 4.89
N ASP A 611 11.20 -18.02 5.59
CA ASP A 611 10.26 -19.11 5.34
C ASP A 611 9.09 -18.65 4.46
N PRO A 612 8.33 -19.59 3.84
CA PRO A 612 7.19 -19.25 3.00
C PRO A 612 6.14 -18.36 3.67
N GLY A 613 6.03 -18.40 5.01
CA GLY A 613 5.06 -17.58 5.74
C GLY A 613 5.36 -16.08 5.71
N SER A 614 6.55 -15.66 5.30
CA SER A 614 6.90 -14.24 5.13
C SER A 614 6.56 -13.68 3.74
N TYR A 615 6.02 -14.51 2.85
CA TYR A 615 5.65 -14.15 1.48
C TYR A 615 4.16 -14.38 1.32
N PHE A 616 3.39 -13.37 1.70
CA PHE A 616 1.92 -13.38 1.69
C PHE A 616 1.43 -12.11 1.01
N TRP A 617 0.14 -12.06 0.68
CA TRP A 617 -0.48 -10.89 0.05
C TRP A 617 -0.19 -9.60 0.85
N GLY A 618 0.57 -8.67 0.25
CA GLY A 618 0.96 -7.41 0.89
C GLY A 618 2.19 -7.51 1.80
N GLY A 619 2.98 -8.58 1.69
CA GLY A 619 4.20 -8.79 2.48
C GLY A 619 5.21 -7.64 2.38
N ASN A 620 5.31 -6.95 1.24
CA ASN A 620 6.15 -5.75 1.12
C ASN A 620 5.71 -4.62 2.06
N GLY A 621 4.40 -4.42 2.24
CA GLY A 621 3.87 -3.46 3.21
C GLY A 621 4.25 -3.84 4.64
N ALA A 622 4.20 -5.12 4.98
CA ALA A 622 4.61 -5.61 6.30
C ALA A 622 6.13 -5.49 6.53
N ILE A 623 6.95 -5.69 5.49
CA ILE A 623 8.40 -5.44 5.52
C ILE A 623 8.70 -3.98 5.85
N LEU A 624 8.01 -3.05 5.19
CA LEU A 624 8.12 -1.63 5.47
C LEU A 624 7.63 -1.29 6.88
N ASN A 625 6.58 -1.94 7.37
CA ASN A 625 6.11 -1.77 8.75
C ASN A 625 7.16 -2.22 9.79
N ASN A 626 7.94 -3.28 9.51
CA ASN A 626 9.09 -3.61 10.37
C ASN A 626 10.19 -2.54 10.32
N ALA A 627 10.41 -1.92 9.16
CA ALA A 627 11.31 -0.76 9.04
C ALA A 627 10.83 0.46 9.84
N VAL A 628 9.52 0.69 9.96
CA VAL A 628 8.94 1.71 10.86
C VAL A 628 9.37 1.47 12.31
N VAL A 629 9.35 0.22 12.78
CA VAL A 629 9.78 -0.13 14.15
C VAL A 629 11.28 0.09 14.33
N LEU A 630 12.11 -0.30 13.36
CA LEU A 630 13.55 -0.05 13.35
C LEU A 630 13.85 1.46 13.42
N ALA A 631 13.24 2.25 12.55
CA ALA A 631 13.35 3.71 12.54
C ALA A 631 12.90 4.34 13.88
N THR A 632 11.81 3.84 14.46
CA THR A 632 11.33 4.31 15.77
C THR A 632 12.32 3.96 16.89
N ALA A 633 12.92 2.77 16.87
CA ALA A 633 13.96 2.40 17.81
C ALA A 633 15.19 3.31 17.69
N PHE A 634 15.56 3.72 16.47
CA PHE A 634 16.59 4.73 16.25
C PHE A 634 16.19 6.08 16.87
N ASP A 635 14.99 6.59 16.61
CA ASP A 635 14.56 7.89 17.16
C ASP A 635 14.54 7.90 18.70
N LEU A 636 14.25 6.75 19.33
CA LEU A 636 14.23 6.61 20.78
C LEU A 636 15.63 6.51 21.42
N THR A 637 16.62 6.00 20.69
CA THR A 637 17.92 5.59 21.28
C THR A 637 19.12 6.34 20.72
N GLY A 638 19.02 6.84 19.48
CA GLY A 638 20.15 7.32 18.70
C GLY A 638 21.13 6.22 18.26
N ASP A 639 20.81 4.93 18.46
CA ASP A 639 21.70 3.83 18.11
C ASP A 639 21.62 3.52 16.61
N GLU A 640 22.74 3.80 15.93
CA GLU A 640 22.88 3.73 14.48
C GLU A 640 22.54 2.37 13.87
N LYS A 641 22.68 1.27 14.64
CA LYS A 641 22.31 -0.06 14.14
C LYS A 641 20.85 -0.13 13.69
N TYR A 642 19.95 0.60 14.34
CA TYR A 642 18.53 0.60 14.00
C TYR A 642 18.25 1.45 12.76
N ARG A 643 18.92 2.61 12.63
CA ARG A 643 18.89 3.42 11.40
C ARG A 643 19.37 2.59 10.23
N ASP A 644 20.51 1.92 10.38
CA ASP A 644 21.11 1.13 9.33
C ASP A 644 20.20 -0.05 8.93
N GLY A 645 19.56 -0.72 9.90
CA GLY A 645 18.54 -1.74 9.59
C GLY A 645 17.35 -1.20 8.78
N ALA A 646 16.82 -0.04 9.16
CA ALA A 646 15.72 0.59 8.42
C ALA A 646 16.15 1.01 6.99
N VAL A 647 17.35 1.60 6.84
CA VAL A 647 17.91 1.96 5.53
C VAL A 647 18.16 0.72 4.66
N GLN A 648 18.75 -0.34 5.23
CA GLN A 648 19.04 -1.57 4.50
C GLN A 648 17.77 -2.29 4.04
N THR A 649 16.64 -2.13 4.73
CA THR A 649 15.36 -2.71 4.30
C THR A 649 14.97 -2.24 2.89
N MET A 650 15.33 -1.00 2.53
CA MET A 650 15.08 -0.47 1.19
C MET A 650 15.86 -1.21 0.11
N ASP A 651 16.98 -1.86 0.42
CA ASP A 651 17.74 -2.64 -0.56
C ASP A 651 16.86 -3.75 -1.15
N TYR A 652 16.12 -4.48 -0.31
CA TYR A 652 15.23 -5.55 -0.77
C TYR A 652 14.08 -5.01 -1.62
N ILE A 653 13.47 -3.90 -1.19
CA ILE A 653 12.35 -3.25 -1.88
C ILE A 653 12.76 -2.72 -3.26
N LEU A 654 14.01 -2.24 -3.39
CA LEU A 654 14.54 -1.57 -4.58
C LEU A 654 15.49 -2.46 -5.40
N GLY A 655 15.32 -3.79 -5.37
CA GLY A 655 16.00 -4.69 -6.32
C GLY A 655 16.99 -5.70 -5.76
N ARG A 656 17.36 -5.63 -4.48
CA ARG A 656 18.17 -6.67 -3.81
C ARG A 656 17.28 -7.83 -3.35
N ASN A 657 16.63 -8.49 -4.30
CA ASN A 657 15.79 -9.67 -4.09
C ASN A 657 16.05 -10.71 -5.18
N ALA A 658 15.41 -11.88 -5.08
CA ALA A 658 15.67 -13.01 -5.99
C ALA A 658 15.33 -12.68 -7.46
N LEU A 659 14.26 -11.91 -7.66
CA LEU A 659 13.77 -11.47 -8.96
C LEU A 659 14.56 -10.30 -9.55
N ASN A 660 15.40 -9.64 -8.75
CA ASN A 660 16.15 -8.45 -9.15
C ASN A 660 15.22 -7.35 -9.70
N ILE A 661 14.11 -7.13 -9.00
CA ILE A 661 13.10 -6.15 -9.37
C ILE A 661 12.93 -5.14 -8.25
N SER A 662 12.85 -3.85 -8.58
CA SER A 662 12.30 -2.89 -7.65
C SER A 662 10.78 -3.00 -7.64
N TYR A 663 10.20 -3.23 -6.46
CA TYR A 663 8.73 -3.28 -6.30
C TYR A 663 8.09 -1.89 -6.34
N VAL A 664 8.90 -0.83 -6.43
CA VAL A 664 8.45 0.57 -6.48
C VAL A 664 8.58 1.08 -7.91
N THR A 665 7.45 1.39 -8.52
CA THR A 665 7.37 1.92 -9.88
C THR A 665 8.19 3.19 -10.05
N GLY A 666 8.89 3.32 -11.18
CA GLY A 666 9.73 4.47 -11.50
C GLY A 666 11.06 4.57 -10.72
N TRP A 667 11.36 3.62 -9.82
CA TRP A 667 12.56 3.64 -8.97
C TRP A 667 13.39 2.37 -9.19
N GLY A 668 14.55 2.50 -9.85
CA GLY A 668 15.45 1.39 -10.20
C GLY A 668 15.42 1.02 -11.68
N GLU A 669 16.47 0.37 -12.18
CA GLU A 669 16.65 0.03 -13.60
C GLU A 669 15.69 -1.05 -14.10
N HIS A 670 15.18 -1.88 -13.20
CA HIS A 670 14.16 -2.88 -13.44
C HIS A 670 13.09 -2.74 -12.37
N ALA A 671 12.24 -1.73 -12.52
CA ALA A 671 11.12 -1.46 -11.64
C ALA A 671 9.83 -2.10 -12.16
N ALA A 672 8.90 -2.44 -11.27
CA ALA A 672 7.55 -2.84 -11.64
C ALA A 672 6.87 -1.75 -12.48
N GLU A 673 6.07 -2.16 -13.46
CA GLU A 673 5.39 -1.28 -14.43
C GLU A 673 3.90 -1.58 -14.60
N ASN A 674 3.42 -2.77 -14.21
CA ASN A 674 2.09 -3.28 -14.58
C ASN A 674 1.26 -3.65 -13.34
N GLN A 675 1.31 -2.85 -12.28
CA GLN A 675 0.58 -3.14 -11.05
C GLN A 675 -0.94 -3.26 -11.29
N HIS A 676 -1.60 -4.22 -10.64
CA HIS A 676 -3.04 -4.46 -10.76
C HIS A 676 -3.81 -3.21 -10.29
N SER A 677 -4.43 -2.51 -11.24
CA SER A 677 -5.25 -1.33 -10.99
C SER A 677 -6.16 -1.00 -12.16
N ARG A 678 -7.41 -0.63 -11.85
CA ARG A 678 -8.37 -0.09 -12.82
C ARG A 678 -7.91 1.24 -13.42
N ILE A 679 -7.27 2.08 -12.59
CA ILE A 679 -6.78 3.41 -12.99
C ILE A 679 -5.49 3.27 -13.82
N PHE A 680 -4.60 2.33 -13.46
CA PHE A 680 -3.27 2.19 -14.07
C PHE A 680 -3.21 1.10 -15.14
N GLY A 681 -4.17 1.15 -16.06
CA GLY A 681 -4.47 0.11 -17.03
C GLY A 681 -3.58 -0.01 -18.27
N TYR A 682 -2.42 0.65 -18.33
CA TYR A 682 -1.63 0.80 -19.57
C TYR A 682 -1.34 -0.52 -20.31
N GLN A 683 -1.11 -1.61 -19.56
CA GLN A 683 -0.80 -2.92 -20.14
C GLN A 683 -1.95 -3.49 -20.99
N LEU A 684 -3.20 -3.12 -20.69
CA LEU A 684 -4.40 -3.53 -21.43
C LEU A 684 -4.86 -2.48 -22.43
N ASP A 685 -4.75 -1.20 -22.06
CA ASP A 685 -5.10 -0.06 -22.92
C ASP A 685 -4.02 1.03 -22.81
N PRO A 686 -3.23 1.27 -23.87
CA PRO A 686 -2.22 2.33 -23.91
C PRO A 686 -2.75 3.76 -23.71
N SER A 687 -4.07 3.97 -23.72
CA SER A 687 -4.70 5.26 -23.39
C SER A 687 -4.83 5.52 -21.88
N MET A 688 -4.66 4.47 -21.06
CA MET A 688 -4.65 4.54 -19.60
C MET A 688 -3.21 4.75 -19.10
N PRO A 689 -2.98 5.42 -17.96
CA PRO A 689 -1.64 5.64 -17.44
C PRO A 689 -1.00 4.36 -16.89
N LYS A 690 0.34 4.35 -16.79
CA LYS A 690 1.07 3.42 -15.93
C LYS A 690 0.94 3.83 -14.46
N PRO A 691 1.19 2.95 -13.48
CA PRO A 691 1.26 3.35 -12.08
C PRO A 691 2.26 4.51 -11.89
N PRO A 692 1.93 5.52 -11.05
CA PRO A 692 2.80 6.67 -10.85
C PRO A 692 4.06 6.25 -10.11
N ALA A 693 5.18 6.92 -10.43
CA ALA A 693 6.42 6.72 -9.70
C ALA A 693 6.18 6.82 -8.18
N GLY A 694 6.78 5.91 -7.41
CA GLY A 694 6.55 5.81 -5.96
C GLY A 694 5.34 4.96 -5.56
N SER A 695 4.68 4.26 -6.48
CA SER A 695 3.68 3.25 -6.14
C SER A 695 4.31 1.88 -5.90
N ILE A 696 3.95 1.19 -4.81
CA ILE A 696 4.53 -0.09 -4.40
C ILE A 696 3.57 -1.27 -4.60
N ALA A 697 4.11 -2.37 -5.14
CA ALA A 697 3.41 -3.63 -5.28
C ALA A 697 3.32 -4.40 -3.96
N GLY A 698 2.25 -5.16 -3.77
CA GLY A 698 2.06 -6.03 -2.59
C GLY A 698 3.22 -7.01 -2.33
N GLY A 699 3.86 -7.49 -3.41
CA GLY A 699 5.06 -8.34 -3.36
C GLY A 699 4.77 -9.84 -3.46
N PRO A 700 5.80 -10.69 -3.32
CA PRO A 700 5.64 -12.12 -3.50
C PRO A 700 4.66 -12.76 -2.51
N ASN A 701 3.80 -13.62 -3.04
CA ASN A 701 2.78 -14.35 -2.30
C ASN A 701 2.88 -15.86 -2.60
N ALA A 702 3.44 -16.62 -1.66
CA ALA A 702 3.63 -18.06 -1.81
C ALA A 702 2.31 -18.86 -1.78
N ALA A 703 1.19 -18.24 -1.41
CA ALA A 703 -0.13 -18.86 -1.42
C ALA A 703 -0.84 -18.78 -2.78
N LEU A 704 -0.29 -18.05 -3.76
CA LEU A 704 -0.80 -17.95 -5.14
C LEU A 704 -2.31 -17.68 -5.19
N GLN A 705 -2.76 -16.61 -4.54
CA GLN A 705 -4.17 -16.35 -4.24
C GLN A 705 -4.92 -15.63 -5.38
N ASP A 706 -4.36 -15.66 -6.59
CA ASP A 706 -5.04 -15.25 -7.80
C ASP A 706 -4.87 -16.28 -8.92
N PRO A 707 -5.87 -16.43 -9.82
CA PRO A 707 -5.87 -17.51 -10.80
C PRO A 707 -4.71 -17.41 -11.79
N PHE A 708 -4.31 -16.18 -12.10
CA PHE A 708 -3.24 -15.89 -13.03
C PHE A 708 -1.89 -16.38 -12.49
N VAL A 709 -1.54 -16.04 -11.24
CA VAL A 709 -0.27 -16.51 -10.65
C VAL A 709 -0.31 -17.96 -10.23
N GLU A 710 -1.46 -18.48 -9.83
CA GLU A 710 -1.60 -19.90 -9.54
C GLU A 710 -1.34 -20.73 -10.80
N GLN A 711 -1.65 -20.20 -11.99
CA GLN A 711 -1.32 -20.83 -13.27
C GLN A 711 0.13 -20.65 -13.67
N LEU A 712 0.63 -19.43 -13.49
CA LEU A 712 1.95 -19.06 -13.99
C LEU A 712 3.08 -19.56 -13.09
N LEU A 713 2.87 -19.56 -11.77
CA LEU A 713 3.92 -19.68 -10.75
C LEU A 713 3.78 -20.94 -9.88
N GLU A 714 2.99 -21.94 -10.28
CA GLU A 714 2.86 -23.17 -9.51
C GLU A 714 4.25 -23.80 -9.23
N GLY A 715 4.54 -24.04 -7.95
CA GLY A 715 5.84 -24.58 -7.51
C GLY A 715 6.99 -23.57 -7.44
N CYS A 716 6.72 -22.27 -7.57
CA CYS A 716 7.71 -21.21 -7.32
C CYS A 716 8.34 -21.35 -5.92
N ALA A 717 9.62 -21.00 -5.81
CA ALA A 717 10.20 -20.71 -4.49
C ALA A 717 9.59 -19.39 -3.97
N PRO A 718 9.40 -19.21 -2.65
CA PRO A 718 8.63 -18.08 -2.10
C PRO A 718 8.98 -16.69 -2.64
N MET A 719 10.26 -16.34 -2.79
CA MET A 719 10.69 -15.04 -3.35
C MET A 719 10.43 -14.89 -4.85
N PHE A 720 10.17 -15.99 -5.56
CA PHE A 720 9.83 -16.03 -6.99
C PHE A 720 8.32 -16.04 -7.24
N CYS A 721 7.49 -16.10 -6.19
CA CYS A 721 6.04 -16.11 -6.30
C CYS A 721 5.48 -14.68 -6.49
N PHE A 722 6.01 -13.96 -7.48
CA PHE A 722 5.60 -12.62 -7.91
C PHE A 722 5.75 -12.50 -9.43
N VAL A 723 4.85 -11.76 -10.05
CA VAL A 723 4.95 -11.38 -11.47
C VAL A 723 4.46 -9.95 -11.66
N ASP A 724 5.18 -9.17 -12.43
CA ASP A 724 4.78 -7.80 -12.78
C ASP A 724 3.78 -7.79 -13.94
N ASP A 725 2.55 -8.20 -13.65
CA ASP A 725 1.44 -8.23 -14.60
C ASP A 725 0.15 -7.71 -13.96
N ILE A 726 -0.67 -7.01 -14.74
CA ILE A 726 -1.91 -6.39 -14.28
C ILE A 726 -2.96 -7.43 -13.85
N ALA A 727 -2.88 -8.67 -14.34
CA ALA A 727 -3.77 -9.75 -13.92
C ALA A 727 -3.43 -10.30 -12.52
N SER A 728 -2.23 -10.04 -12.00
CA SER A 728 -1.80 -10.54 -10.70
C SER A 728 -2.22 -9.61 -9.55
N TYR A 729 -3.46 -9.71 -9.10
CA TYR A 729 -3.91 -8.93 -7.95
C TYR A 729 -3.29 -9.41 -6.63
N SER A 730 -2.99 -10.70 -6.47
CA SER A 730 -2.49 -11.21 -5.18
C SER A 730 -0.99 -10.97 -4.94
N THR A 731 -0.24 -10.58 -5.98
CA THR A 731 1.20 -10.27 -5.88
C THR A 731 1.56 -8.85 -6.33
N ASN A 732 0.81 -8.26 -7.25
CA ASN A 732 1.19 -7.03 -7.94
C ASN A 732 0.15 -5.89 -7.85
N GLU A 733 -0.83 -5.97 -6.97
CA GLU A 733 -1.77 -4.85 -6.74
C GLU A 733 -1.10 -3.62 -6.11
N VAL A 734 -1.76 -2.46 -6.21
CA VAL A 734 -1.45 -1.24 -5.44
C VAL A 734 -2.38 -1.12 -4.24
N ALA A 735 -1.95 -0.52 -3.13
CA ALA A 735 -2.86 -0.22 -2.02
C ALA A 735 -2.38 0.95 -1.15
N ILE A 736 -3.34 1.73 -0.61
CA ILE A 736 -3.07 2.89 0.24
C ILE A 736 -2.26 2.54 1.49
N ASN A 737 -2.47 1.36 2.08
CA ASN A 737 -1.76 0.90 3.28
C ASN A 737 -0.30 0.49 2.99
N TRP A 738 -0.01 -0.02 1.80
CA TRP A 738 1.35 -0.34 1.39
C TRP A 738 2.10 0.94 1.01
N ASN A 739 1.45 1.84 0.26
CA ASN A 739 2.02 3.11 -0.11
C ASN A 739 2.21 4.05 1.10
N SER A 740 1.38 3.95 2.14
CA SER A 740 1.56 4.74 3.36
C SER A 740 2.74 4.27 4.19
N ALA A 741 2.99 2.95 4.23
CA ALA A 741 4.20 2.39 4.81
C ALA A 741 5.45 2.84 4.03
N LEU A 742 5.39 2.83 2.68
CA LEU A 742 6.46 3.34 1.84
C LEU A 742 6.69 4.83 2.09
N ALA A 743 5.65 5.66 2.10
CA ALA A 743 5.76 7.09 2.33
C ALA A 743 6.38 7.42 3.70
N TRP A 744 6.02 6.65 4.74
CA TRP A 744 6.62 6.79 6.06
C TRP A 744 8.11 6.46 6.04
N VAL A 745 8.50 5.30 5.49
CA VAL A 745 9.90 4.85 5.44
C VAL A 745 10.73 5.75 4.51
N ALA A 746 10.20 6.14 3.35
CA ALA A 746 10.82 7.10 2.43
C ALA A 746 11.08 8.44 3.12
N SER A 747 10.14 8.92 3.94
CA SER A 747 10.33 10.11 4.76
C SER A 747 11.49 9.91 5.74
N PHE A 748 11.51 8.79 6.47
CA PHE A 748 12.60 8.47 7.39
C PHE A 748 13.97 8.41 6.70
N VAL A 749 14.10 7.66 5.60
CA VAL A 749 15.42 7.46 4.96
C VAL A 749 15.95 8.73 4.30
N ALA A 750 15.06 9.59 3.78
CA ALA A 750 15.44 10.92 3.28
C ALA A 750 15.92 11.86 4.40
N ASP A 751 15.38 11.73 5.63
CA ASP A 751 15.86 12.51 6.79
C ASP A 751 17.27 12.09 7.26
N GLN A 752 17.84 10.98 6.76
CA GLN A 752 19.15 10.50 7.21
C GLN A 752 20.32 11.19 6.52
N GLY A 753 20.09 11.86 5.38
CA GLY A 753 21.15 12.51 4.62
C GLY A 753 22.32 11.57 4.32
N ASP A 754 23.54 11.99 4.68
CA ASP A 754 24.74 11.16 4.54
C ASP A 754 24.80 9.96 5.50
N SER A 755 23.80 9.70 6.33
CA SER A 755 23.85 8.73 7.45
C SER A 755 25.08 8.97 8.33
N ALA A 756 25.29 10.23 8.70
CA ALA A 756 26.41 10.62 9.55
C ALA A 756 26.26 10.03 10.97
N ALA A 757 27.39 9.92 11.66
CA ALA A 757 27.38 9.43 13.03
C ALA A 757 26.56 10.35 13.95
N VAL A 758 25.77 9.79 14.86
CA VAL A 758 24.95 10.59 15.78
C VAL A 758 25.87 11.23 16.84
N PRO A 759 26.01 12.56 16.86
CA PRO A 759 26.89 13.21 17.82
C PRO A 759 26.31 13.10 19.23
N ALA A 760 27.18 12.88 20.22
CA ALA A 760 26.78 12.91 21.63
C ALA A 760 26.18 14.29 21.99
N PRO A 761 25.03 14.34 22.69
CA PRO A 761 24.45 15.61 23.11
C PRO A 761 25.41 16.45 23.95
N THR A 762 25.62 17.71 23.55
CA THR A 762 26.47 18.67 24.28
C THR A 762 25.67 19.65 25.13
N CYS A 763 24.39 19.35 25.36
CA CYS A 763 23.51 20.14 26.21
C CYS A 763 22.51 19.26 26.96
N THR A 764 22.05 19.76 28.10
CA THR A 764 20.90 19.24 28.84
C THR A 764 19.84 20.33 28.94
N VAL A 765 18.58 19.97 28.78
CA VAL A 765 17.45 20.88 28.92
C VAL A 765 16.46 20.32 29.93
N SER A 766 16.05 21.15 30.90
CA SER A 766 14.91 20.84 31.76
C SER A 766 13.73 21.75 31.41
N TYR A 767 12.56 21.15 31.18
CA TYR A 767 11.30 21.86 30.93
C TYR A 767 10.38 21.72 32.13
N THR A 768 10.09 22.84 32.79
CA THR A 768 9.19 22.88 33.95
C THR A 768 7.88 23.53 33.55
N ASN A 769 6.79 22.76 33.56
CA ASN A 769 5.43 23.28 33.48
C ASN A 769 4.91 23.56 34.91
N TYR A 770 4.65 24.81 35.26
CA TYR A 770 4.13 25.19 36.59
C TYR A 770 2.62 24.95 36.76
N GLY A 771 2.00 24.32 35.77
CA GLY A 771 0.58 23.95 35.79
C GLY A 771 -0.31 25.01 35.15
N SER A 772 -1.56 24.61 34.95
CA SER A 772 -2.57 25.47 34.34
C SER A 772 -3.00 26.60 35.27
N TRP A 773 -3.27 27.77 34.70
CA TRP A 773 -3.92 28.87 35.40
C TRP A 773 -5.36 28.50 35.79
N GLU A 774 -5.96 29.30 36.68
CA GLU A 774 -7.37 29.19 37.02
C GLU A 774 -8.24 29.22 35.76
N GLY A 775 -9.15 28.25 35.62
CA GLY A 775 -9.99 28.07 34.42
C GLY A 775 -9.35 27.26 33.29
N GLY A 776 -8.10 26.80 33.41
CA GLY A 776 -7.50 25.84 32.48
C GLY A 776 -7.19 26.38 31.08
N THR A 777 -7.16 27.71 30.90
CA THR A 777 -7.03 28.38 29.59
C THR A 777 -5.58 28.68 29.19
N GLY A 778 -4.62 28.40 30.06
CA GLY A 778 -3.21 28.65 29.82
C GLY A 778 -2.34 28.10 30.93
N PHE A 779 -1.02 28.20 30.75
CA PHE A 779 -0.02 27.72 31.68
C PHE A 779 1.25 28.58 31.62
N THR A 780 2.08 28.44 32.64
CA THR A 780 3.40 29.07 32.70
C THR A 780 4.47 27.98 32.67
N ALA A 781 5.46 28.14 31.79
CA ALA A 781 6.57 27.20 31.68
C ALA A 781 7.93 27.89 31.70
N GLN A 782 8.95 27.13 32.07
CA GLN A 782 10.33 27.55 32.12
C GLN A 782 11.22 26.49 31.49
N VAL A 783 12.20 26.95 30.71
CA VAL A 783 13.18 26.10 30.04
C VAL A 783 14.56 26.53 30.50
N ASN A 784 15.32 25.58 31.03
CA ASN A 784 16.70 25.78 31.46
C ASN A 784 17.63 24.99 30.55
N ILE A 785 18.56 25.68 29.88
CA ILE A 785 19.53 25.11 28.95
C ILE A 785 20.89 25.11 29.62
N ARG A 786 21.49 23.92 29.78
CA ARG A 786 22.83 23.74 30.30
C ARG A 786 23.78 23.28 29.21
N ASN A 787 24.92 23.95 29.06
CA ASN A 787 26.00 23.49 28.19
C ASN A 787 26.81 22.40 28.91
N THR A 788 26.75 21.17 28.41
CA THR A 788 27.53 20.02 28.93
C THR A 788 28.75 19.72 28.07
N GLY A 789 28.92 20.42 26.94
CA GLY A 789 30.10 20.33 26.09
C GLY A 789 31.33 21.05 26.66
N THR A 790 32.41 21.04 25.87
CA THR A 790 33.73 21.58 26.27
C THR A 790 34.01 22.99 25.75
N ALA A 791 33.19 23.49 24.81
CA ALA A 791 33.33 24.81 24.21
C ALA A 791 32.16 25.74 24.60
N PRO A 792 32.37 27.06 24.70
CA PRO A 792 31.27 28.01 24.89
C PRO A 792 30.30 28.01 23.69
N VAL A 793 29.00 28.03 23.97
CA VAL A 793 27.97 28.33 22.97
C VAL A 793 27.86 29.85 22.86
N ASN A 794 28.01 30.41 21.65
CA ASN A 794 27.90 31.85 21.38
C ASN A 794 26.70 32.10 20.46
N GLY A 795 25.66 32.73 20.99
CA GLY A 795 24.33 32.74 20.38
C GLY A 795 23.69 31.36 20.52
N TRP A 796 22.49 31.32 21.09
CA TRP A 796 21.72 30.09 21.21
C TRP A 796 20.30 30.30 20.68
N THR A 797 19.81 29.29 19.98
CA THR A 797 18.44 29.18 19.50
C THR A 797 17.92 27.81 19.92
N ALA A 798 16.93 27.78 20.81
CA ALA A 798 16.27 26.56 21.23
C ALA A 798 14.99 26.32 20.40
N ARG A 799 14.74 25.09 19.99
CA ARG A 799 13.50 24.68 19.29
C ARG A 799 12.87 23.46 19.95
N PHE A 800 11.55 23.49 20.08
CA PHE A 800 10.72 22.37 20.54
C PHE A 800 9.31 22.52 19.96
N ALA A 801 8.51 21.46 20.01
CA ALA A 801 7.13 21.48 19.53
C ALA A 801 6.13 21.18 20.66
N PHE A 802 4.98 21.84 20.63
CA PHE A 802 3.82 21.43 21.42
C PHE A 802 3.12 20.23 20.76
N THR A 803 2.49 19.38 21.58
CA THR A 803 1.71 18.23 21.09
C THR A 803 0.30 18.60 20.63
N GLY A 804 -0.19 19.79 21.00
CA GLY A 804 -1.54 20.25 20.72
C GLY A 804 -1.62 21.75 20.47
N ASP A 805 -2.72 22.37 20.91
CA ASP A 805 -3.12 23.71 20.49
C ASP A 805 -2.44 24.88 21.24
N ALA A 806 -1.39 24.58 22.01
CA ALA A 806 -0.76 25.59 22.85
C ALA A 806 -0.15 26.73 22.02
N LYS A 807 -0.36 27.99 22.47
CA LYS A 807 0.16 29.19 21.81
C LYS A 807 0.89 30.09 22.81
N VAL A 808 2.16 30.40 22.54
CA VAL A 808 2.94 31.33 23.35
C VAL A 808 2.34 32.74 23.24
N ARG A 809 2.05 33.37 24.39
CA ARG A 809 1.49 34.73 24.48
C ARG A 809 2.55 35.77 24.80
N ASP A 810 3.41 35.45 25.75
CA ASP A 810 4.52 36.31 26.18
C ASP A 810 5.66 35.45 26.72
N ALA A 811 6.89 35.95 26.57
CA ALA A 811 8.11 35.29 26.99
C ALA A 811 9.09 36.30 27.62
N TRP A 812 10.03 35.80 28.41
CA TRP A 812 11.10 36.59 29.01
C TRP A 812 12.43 35.86 28.94
N MET A 813 13.52 36.63 28.92
CA MET A 813 14.91 36.15 28.79
C MET A 813 15.22 35.42 27.46
N ALA A 814 14.31 35.47 26.50
CA ALA A 814 14.49 35.04 25.12
C ALA A 814 13.50 35.78 24.21
N ASP A 815 13.89 35.96 22.94
CA ASP A 815 12.99 36.33 21.85
C ASP A 815 12.32 35.06 21.31
N VAL A 816 11.00 34.95 21.44
CA VAL A 816 10.25 33.71 21.15
C VAL A 816 9.28 33.92 20.00
N THR A 817 9.37 33.03 19.02
CA THR A 817 8.42 32.93 17.89
C THR A 817 7.81 31.54 17.85
N GLN A 818 6.63 31.42 17.24
CA GLN A 818 5.95 30.14 17.05
C GLN A 818 5.35 30.05 15.65
N SER A 819 5.61 28.94 14.96
CA SER A 819 4.95 28.57 13.70
C SER A 819 4.29 27.21 13.87
N GLY A 820 2.99 27.11 13.61
CA GLY A 820 2.21 25.91 13.92
C GLY A 820 2.37 25.52 15.40
N ALA A 821 2.91 24.33 15.64
CA ALA A 821 3.25 23.78 16.96
C ALA A 821 4.69 24.10 17.42
N THR A 822 5.58 24.52 16.50
CA THR A 822 7.02 24.66 16.75
C THR A 822 7.33 26.02 17.35
N VAL A 823 7.93 26.02 18.53
CA VAL A 823 8.42 27.20 19.24
C VAL A 823 9.92 27.36 18.99
N THR A 824 10.34 28.56 18.63
CA THR A 824 11.75 28.94 18.47
C THR A 824 12.08 30.06 19.45
N ALA A 825 13.00 29.81 20.38
CA ALA A 825 13.45 30.76 21.39
C ALA A 825 14.92 31.14 21.18
N LYS A 826 15.20 32.42 20.94
CA LYS A 826 16.54 32.96 20.70
C LYS A 826 17.05 33.72 21.91
N GLY A 827 18.31 33.48 22.27
CA GLY A 827 18.97 34.18 23.36
C GLY A 827 19.08 35.69 23.13
N GLU A 828 18.89 36.44 24.20
CA GLU A 828 19.09 37.88 24.26
C GLU A 828 20.58 38.24 24.25
N SER A 829 20.90 39.48 23.87
CA SER A 829 22.30 39.95 23.81
C SER A 829 23.09 39.69 25.11
N TYR A 830 22.46 39.90 26.27
CA TYR A 830 23.09 39.76 27.58
C TYR A 830 23.24 38.31 28.08
N ASN A 831 22.50 37.35 27.52
CA ASN A 831 22.56 35.93 27.89
C ASN A 831 22.92 35.01 26.71
N SER A 832 23.41 35.59 25.62
CA SER A 832 23.74 34.89 24.37
C SER A 832 24.87 33.87 24.50
N ARG A 833 25.74 33.99 25.53
CA ARG A 833 26.88 33.09 25.73
C ARG A 833 26.65 32.11 26.88
N ILE A 834 26.78 30.81 26.60
CA ILE A 834 26.71 29.73 27.60
C ILE A 834 28.09 29.07 27.72
N ASN A 835 28.85 29.39 28.77
CA ASN A 835 30.14 28.73 29.02
C ASN A 835 29.94 27.25 29.38
N PRO A 836 30.95 26.39 29.16
CA PRO A 836 30.92 24.99 29.61
C PRO A 836 30.49 24.86 31.08
N GLY A 837 29.56 23.97 31.36
CA GLY A 837 28.98 23.72 32.69
C GLY A 837 27.99 24.78 33.18
N SER A 838 27.87 25.93 32.50
CA SER A 838 26.93 27.00 32.84
C SER A 838 25.56 26.78 32.22
N SER A 839 24.57 27.52 32.72
CA SER A 839 23.18 27.46 32.26
C SER A 839 22.62 28.84 31.94
N VAL A 840 21.64 28.86 31.03
CA VAL A 840 20.74 29.99 30.78
C VAL A 840 19.30 29.50 30.86
N MET A 841 18.39 30.42 31.12
CA MET A 841 16.99 30.11 31.33
C MET A 841 16.12 31.14 30.62
N PHE A 842 15.00 30.67 30.08
CA PHE A 842 13.91 31.52 29.63
C PHE A 842 12.58 30.95 30.12
N GLY A 843 11.55 31.78 30.14
CA GLY A 843 10.20 31.32 30.47
C GLY A 843 9.16 32.00 29.60
N PHE A 844 7.97 31.42 29.60
CA PHE A 844 6.85 31.91 28.81
C PHE A 844 5.51 31.57 29.44
N ASN A 845 4.52 32.36 29.05
CA ASN A 845 3.11 32.13 29.28
C ASN A 845 2.47 31.68 27.96
N ALA A 846 1.68 30.62 27.98
CA ALA A 846 0.99 30.11 26.80
C ALA A 846 -0.49 29.85 27.09
N THR A 847 -1.34 30.03 26.08
CA THR A 847 -2.74 29.60 26.11
C THR A 847 -2.86 28.15 25.65
N THR A 848 -3.91 27.45 26.07
CA THR A 848 -4.25 26.10 25.59
C THR A 848 -5.76 25.87 25.73
N GLY A 849 -6.36 25.17 24.77
CA GLY A 849 -7.80 24.94 24.63
C GLY A 849 -8.22 23.52 24.98
N SER A 850 -7.81 23.06 26.17
CA SER A 850 -8.09 21.73 26.76
C SER A 850 -7.53 20.53 25.97
N GLY A 851 -6.86 19.61 26.66
CA GLY A 851 -6.18 18.46 26.05
C GLY A 851 -4.94 18.06 26.85
N ALA A 852 -4.20 17.06 26.38
CA ALA A 852 -2.92 16.71 26.99
C ALA A 852 -1.90 17.85 26.78
N ASN A 853 -1.18 18.22 27.84
CA ASN A 853 -0.09 19.21 27.79
C ASN A 853 1.19 18.67 28.46
N PRO A 854 1.77 17.59 27.90
CA PRO A 854 3.03 17.01 28.37
C PRO A 854 4.21 17.95 28.10
N ALA A 855 5.32 17.75 28.83
CA ALA A 855 6.58 18.39 28.49
C ALA A 855 7.12 17.85 27.15
N PRO A 856 7.74 18.69 26.29
CA PRO A 856 8.38 18.20 25.07
C PRO A 856 9.49 17.18 25.39
N ASN A 857 9.59 16.12 24.60
CA ASN A 857 10.67 15.12 24.71
C ASN A 857 11.87 15.42 23.79
N LEU A 858 11.70 16.35 22.84
CA LEU A 858 12.75 16.86 21.97
C LEU A 858 12.93 18.37 22.18
N VAL A 859 14.15 18.76 22.52
CA VAL A 859 14.60 20.15 22.45
C VAL A 859 15.94 20.18 21.74
N THR A 860 16.05 21.00 20.70
CA THR A 860 17.34 21.24 20.02
C THR A 860 17.88 22.62 20.40
N VAL A 861 19.21 22.76 20.45
CA VAL A 861 19.90 24.04 20.61
C VAL A 861 20.88 24.20 19.46
N ASN A 862 20.68 25.23 18.64
CA ASN A 862 21.42 25.48 17.40
C ASN A 862 21.41 24.26 16.46
N GLY A 863 20.29 23.54 16.38
CA GLY A 863 20.10 22.35 15.54
C GLY A 863 20.54 21.03 16.19
N ALA A 864 21.35 21.06 17.26
CA ALA A 864 21.76 19.83 17.96
C ALA A 864 20.76 19.42 19.04
N ALA A 865 20.37 18.15 19.08
CA ALA A 865 19.49 17.62 20.14
C ALA A 865 20.17 17.69 21.52
N CYS A 866 19.41 18.09 22.54
CA CYS A 866 19.83 18.07 23.93
C CYS A 866 19.23 16.88 24.68
N THR A 867 19.91 16.41 25.73
CA THR A 867 19.29 15.49 26.68
C THR A 867 18.19 16.22 27.45
N VAL A 868 16.96 15.74 27.36
CA VAL A 868 15.82 16.29 28.13
C VAL A 868 15.71 15.59 29.48
N SER A 869 15.53 16.36 30.56
CA SER A 869 15.48 15.86 31.95
C SER A 869 14.28 16.40 32.73
#